data_AF-A0A7S0SXW4-F1
#
_entry.id   AF-A0A7S0SXW4-F1
#
_cell.length_a   1.000
_cell.length_b   1.000
_cell.length_c   1.000
_cell.angle_alpha   90.00
_cell.angle_beta   90.00
_cell.angle_gamma   90.00
#
_symmetry.space_group_name_H-M   'P 1'
#
loop_
_entity.id
_entity.type
_entity.pdbx_description
1 polymer ?
#
loop_
_entity_poly.entity_id
_entity_poly.type
_entity_poly.pdbx_seq_one_letter_code
_entity_poly.pdbx_strand_id
1 'polypeptide(L)'
;KNNQLYVYTLIISVICILLLYFKVYNINYYDKLFNIIDNNRESHYTRRVDESEPHLWTSSSVFTSDNLTTLTDHEINSFILNNNNNNNTNTTSDSIGYFTTVNITDNNTPITTLSPIIQSNKSQDSLIEESFNGYDLSLAKKQAIDLLNLIYHRYELNGIGAQFFRTANNFASYQWDKVKYKFMKKMLQGNQTFLMIFGGSSVTAGHDNYFNQSFPMIVLKRMKPVLKALGIKMKVHNIAQGANNCIPYSFCYESMGGMNPDFVGWEQSYNCGHDDPIFELVGRYAGWSTNQGLTYYSASGAWSPIGCPASTDNPPYSSEDWRPENVNLPQWSPDATALNEEKTQLDNYYKKNPSSKRFSGWVDDKYIASAPHGFNVWETNELCTYVKDGESKTKCNGIDAAMGCTMKFMTHEAGLYGSDNGNGANWHPTRAFHMLRGEAITWLYTLALLDGIYMVESDLANGLTPFELLTIYSKALDQLHPSMPDGKRCQNLHCDYRPICFTDYLPHYSKNLTLTDLIIGTHNWTYDDYEYPDWSKHYGYLDLKPVYISGPSAYHGEIFIKVTIGINDFVALCGERKESLKHTIIHVIPYANIPENKTEFIPPNNLTIWTKKKYFGNECKYILGLPVGIHVIGILPNTSHPSHITGLSHVIMWP
;
A
#
# COMPACT_ATOMS: atom_id res chain seq x y z
N LYS A 1 -16.25 13.77 64.84
CA LYS A 1 -16.92 13.12 63.68
C LYS A 1 -17.78 14.10 62.89
N ASN A 2 -18.65 14.92 63.50
CA ASN A 2 -19.51 15.86 62.74
C ASN A 2 -18.78 16.98 62.00
N ASN A 3 -17.65 17.49 62.52
CA ASN A 3 -16.87 18.52 61.81
C ASN A 3 -16.11 17.98 60.59
N GLN A 4 -15.69 16.72 60.59
CA GLN A 4 -15.01 16.12 59.43
C GLN A 4 -15.97 15.95 58.25
N LEU A 5 -17.21 15.52 58.52
CA LEU A 5 -18.21 15.35 57.46
C LEU A 5 -18.54 16.69 56.78
N TYR A 6 -18.58 17.78 57.55
CA TYR A 6 -18.83 19.12 57.01
C TYR A 6 -17.72 19.62 56.08
N VAL A 7 -16.45 19.35 56.43
CA VAL A 7 -15.30 19.70 55.58
C VAL A 7 -15.31 18.91 54.27
N TYR A 8 -15.62 17.60 54.30
CA TYR A 8 -15.70 16.81 53.08
C TYR A 8 -16.82 17.27 52.14
N THR A 9 -18.01 17.60 52.68
CA THR A 9 -19.12 18.13 51.88
C THR A 9 -18.78 19.48 51.25
N LEU A 10 -18.06 20.34 51.97
CA LEU A 10 -17.61 21.62 51.44
C LEU A 10 -16.60 21.44 50.30
N ILE A 11 -15.62 20.54 50.46
CA ILE A 11 -14.60 20.25 49.43
C ILE A 11 -15.25 19.69 48.17
N ILE A 12 -16.17 18.74 48.30
CA ILE A 12 -16.88 18.16 47.15
C ILE A 12 -17.72 19.22 46.44
N SER A 13 -18.39 20.10 47.19
CA SER A 13 -19.19 21.19 46.59
C SER A 13 -18.31 22.18 45.80
N VAL A 14 -17.12 22.53 46.31
CA VAL A 14 -16.17 23.40 45.62
C VAL A 14 -15.63 22.74 44.35
N ILE A 15 -15.31 21.43 44.39
CA ILE A 15 -14.86 20.69 43.21
C ILE A 15 -15.97 20.64 42.14
N CYS A 16 -17.22 20.37 42.52
CA CYS A 16 -18.34 20.37 41.58
C CYS A 16 -18.58 21.76 40.95
N ILE A 17 -18.46 22.84 41.73
CA ILE A 17 -18.58 24.21 41.22
C ILE A 17 -17.44 24.51 40.24
N LEU A 18 -16.20 24.11 40.55
CA LEU A 18 -15.06 24.29 39.64
C LEU A 18 -15.23 23.50 38.34
N LEU A 19 -15.71 22.25 38.40
CA LEU A 19 -15.96 21.44 37.22
C LEU A 19 -17.10 22.01 36.36
N LEU A 20 -18.16 22.53 36.97
CA LEU A 20 -19.23 23.25 36.26
C LEU A 20 -18.72 24.55 35.64
N TYR A 21 -17.89 25.30 36.37
CA TYR A 21 -17.25 26.52 35.87
C TYR A 21 -16.36 26.22 34.65
N PHE A 22 -15.52 25.18 34.73
CA PHE A 22 -14.68 24.75 33.60
C PHE A 22 -15.50 24.24 32.41
N LYS A 23 -16.64 23.59 32.63
CA LYS A 23 -17.52 23.11 31.56
C LYS A 23 -18.24 24.26 30.85
N VAL A 24 -18.73 25.25 31.61
CA VAL A 24 -19.43 26.43 31.06
C VAL A 24 -18.45 27.40 30.38
N TYR A 25 -17.25 27.60 30.93
CA TYR A 25 -16.26 28.50 30.33
C TYR A 25 -15.49 27.90 29.16
N ASN A 26 -15.25 26.58 29.11
CA ASN A 26 -14.63 25.97 27.93
C ASN A 26 -15.54 25.99 26.70
N ILE A 27 -16.84 25.80 26.85
CA ILE A 27 -17.78 25.83 25.71
C ILE A 27 -17.74 27.21 25.02
N ASN A 28 -17.73 28.30 25.79
CA ASN A 28 -17.63 29.66 25.23
C ASN A 28 -16.24 30.02 24.67
N TYR A 29 -15.18 29.34 25.13
CA TYR A 29 -13.82 29.57 24.63
C TYR A 29 -13.61 28.89 23.27
N TYR A 30 -14.14 27.68 23.08
CA TYR A 30 -14.06 26.97 21.79
C TYR A 30 -14.90 27.64 20.69
N ASP A 31 -16.10 28.14 21.00
CA ASP A 31 -16.93 28.84 20.02
C ASP A 31 -16.33 30.19 19.58
N LYS A 32 -15.62 30.89 20.47
CA LYS A 32 -14.86 32.10 20.12
C LYS A 32 -13.56 31.77 19.37
N LEU A 33 -12.87 30.69 19.72
CA LEU A 33 -11.65 30.27 19.03
C LEU A 33 -11.95 29.81 17.60
N PHE A 34 -13.06 29.10 17.38
CA PHE A 34 -13.51 28.71 16.03
C PHE A 34 -13.85 29.93 15.16
N ASN A 35 -14.57 30.92 15.70
CA ASN A 35 -14.90 32.14 14.96
C ASN A 35 -13.68 33.06 14.71
N ILE A 36 -12.64 33.01 15.55
CA ILE A 36 -11.39 33.76 15.33
C ILE A 36 -10.48 33.05 14.31
N ILE A 37 -10.55 31.72 14.22
CA ILE A 37 -9.79 30.93 13.24
C ILE A 37 -10.43 31.05 11.84
N ASP A 38 -11.77 31.06 11.73
CA ASP A 38 -12.45 31.23 10.43
C ASP A 38 -12.30 32.66 9.87
N ASN A 39 -12.39 33.70 10.70
CA ASN A 39 -12.27 35.08 10.22
C ASN A 39 -10.83 35.53 9.89
N ASN A 40 -9.81 34.82 10.38
CA ASN A 40 -8.40 35.11 10.06
C ASN A 40 -7.87 34.32 8.85
N ARG A 41 -8.67 33.42 8.28
CA ARG A 41 -8.27 32.65 7.09
C ARG A 41 -8.46 33.41 5.77
N GLU A 42 -9.29 34.45 5.75
CA GLU A 42 -9.57 35.24 4.53
C GLU A 42 -8.69 36.49 4.33
N SER A 43 -7.89 36.92 5.30
CA SER A 43 -7.25 38.26 5.24
C SER A 43 -5.72 38.31 5.14
N HIS A 44 -5.02 37.18 5.06
CA HIS A 44 -3.56 37.16 4.92
C HIS A 44 -3.04 36.24 3.82
N TYR A 45 -3.31 36.59 2.57
CA TYR A 45 -2.46 36.27 1.42
C TYR A 45 -2.50 37.40 0.38
N THR A 46 -1.96 38.55 0.75
CA THR A 46 -1.50 39.57 -0.20
C THR A 46 -0.05 39.90 0.12
N ARG A 47 0.86 39.07 -0.39
CA ARG A 47 2.28 39.44 -0.46
C ARG A 47 2.60 39.81 -1.91
N ARG A 48 3.06 41.05 -2.08
CA ARG A 48 3.60 41.62 -3.32
C ARG A 48 4.63 40.66 -3.91
N VAL A 49 4.43 40.31 -5.17
CA VAL A 49 5.46 39.82 -6.07
C VAL A 49 5.96 41.05 -6.80
N ASP A 50 7.24 41.39 -6.59
CA ASP A 50 7.94 42.37 -7.42
C ASP A 50 8.13 41.78 -8.82
N GLU A 51 7.70 42.55 -9.80
CA GLU A 51 7.83 42.30 -11.22
C GLU A 51 9.31 42.36 -11.65
N SER A 52 9.83 41.24 -12.16
CA SER A 52 10.84 41.26 -13.23
C SER A 52 10.85 39.90 -13.95
N GLU A 53 9.90 39.72 -14.86
CA GLU A 53 10.04 38.77 -15.95
C GLU A 53 11.11 39.26 -16.95
N PRO A 54 11.66 38.35 -17.76
CA PRO A 54 11.27 38.45 -19.16
C PRO A 54 10.60 37.17 -19.67
N HIS A 55 9.48 37.42 -20.34
CA HIS A 55 8.71 36.53 -21.20
C HIS A 55 9.59 35.62 -22.10
N LEU A 56 9.13 34.37 -22.32
CA LEU A 56 9.05 33.80 -23.66
C LEU A 56 8.01 32.65 -23.76
N TRP A 57 6.84 33.02 -24.31
CA TRP A 57 5.95 32.31 -25.26
C TRP A 57 5.15 31.05 -24.89
N THR A 58 3.84 31.26 -24.93
CA THR A 58 2.81 30.35 -25.48
C THR A 58 3.05 30.04 -26.97
N SER A 59 2.75 28.83 -27.42
CA SER A 59 1.78 28.53 -28.49
C SER A 59 2.11 27.24 -29.26
N SER A 60 1.06 26.47 -29.50
CA SER A 60 0.96 25.41 -30.48
C SER A 60 1.54 25.82 -31.84
N SER A 61 2.59 25.12 -32.28
CA SER A 61 3.03 25.15 -33.67
C SER A 61 3.44 23.74 -34.13
N VAL A 62 2.89 23.37 -35.27
CA VAL A 62 3.26 22.20 -36.08
C VAL A 62 4.67 22.44 -36.60
N PHE A 63 5.60 21.51 -36.35
CA PHE A 63 6.92 21.52 -36.98
C PHE A 63 7.08 20.34 -37.95
N THR A 64 7.44 20.70 -39.18
CA THR A 64 7.91 19.81 -40.24
C THR A 64 9.37 19.41 -39.98
N SER A 65 9.72 18.19 -40.43
CA SER A 65 11.08 17.66 -40.43
C SER A 65 12.01 18.55 -41.25
N ASP A 66 13.06 19.10 -40.64
CA ASP A 66 14.42 19.15 -41.18
C ASP A 66 15.37 19.82 -40.16
N ASN A 67 16.54 19.19 -39.97
CA ASN A 67 17.69 19.54 -39.11
C ASN A 67 17.70 19.00 -37.67
N LEU A 68 18.17 17.76 -37.51
CA LEU A 68 18.79 17.28 -36.27
C LEU A 68 20.18 16.69 -36.58
N THR A 69 21.22 17.44 -36.23
CA THR A 69 22.56 16.88 -35.96
C THR A 69 23.02 17.42 -34.62
N THR A 70 23.52 16.50 -33.80
CA THR A 70 24.23 16.63 -32.51
C THR A 70 23.41 16.96 -31.25
N LEU A 71 22.98 15.91 -30.54
CA LEU A 71 22.83 15.85 -29.07
C LEU A 71 23.14 14.40 -28.60
N THR A 72 23.78 14.27 -27.43
CA THR A 72 24.36 13.03 -26.86
C THR A 72 23.40 12.30 -25.90
N ASP A 73 23.64 11.00 -25.70
CA ASP A 73 22.78 9.96 -25.09
C ASP A 73 22.38 10.09 -23.60
N HIS A 74 22.20 11.29 -23.02
CA HIS A 74 21.81 11.41 -21.60
C HIS A 74 20.43 12.01 -21.28
N GLU A 75 19.60 12.37 -22.26
CA GLU A 75 18.30 13.03 -22.00
C GLU A 75 17.09 12.40 -22.73
N ILE A 76 17.10 11.09 -22.99
CA ILE A 76 15.95 10.37 -23.54
C ILE A 76 15.56 9.24 -22.60
N ASN A 77 14.78 9.52 -21.55
CA ASN A 77 13.99 8.49 -20.86
C ASN A 77 12.79 9.02 -20.04
N SER A 78 12.22 10.16 -20.43
CA SER A 78 10.99 10.65 -19.80
C SER A 78 10.08 11.36 -20.80
N PHE A 79 9.62 10.67 -21.86
CA PHE A 79 8.47 11.12 -22.67
C PHE A 79 8.02 10.04 -23.69
N ILE A 80 7.39 8.94 -23.23
CA ILE A 80 6.51 8.12 -24.10
C ILE A 80 5.35 7.56 -23.26
N LEU A 81 4.25 8.32 -23.19
CA LEU A 81 2.89 7.84 -22.97
C LEU A 81 1.93 8.81 -23.69
N ASN A 82 1.84 8.69 -25.02
CA ASN A 82 0.66 8.95 -25.87
C ASN A 82 1.08 9.23 -27.32
N ASN A 83 1.12 8.18 -28.14
CA ASN A 83 0.60 8.16 -29.50
C ASN A 83 0.92 6.82 -30.15
N ASN A 84 -0.10 6.02 -30.45
CA ASN A 84 -0.08 5.09 -31.58
C ASN A 84 -1.51 4.65 -31.92
N ASN A 85 -2.12 5.37 -32.87
CA ASN A 85 -3.18 4.86 -33.72
C ASN A 85 -2.53 4.23 -34.96
N ASN A 86 -2.61 2.90 -35.09
CA ASN A 86 -3.00 2.16 -36.31
C ASN A 86 -2.49 0.70 -36.30
N ASN A 87 -3.46 -0.21 -36.44
CA ASN A 87 -3.44 -1.52 -37.14
C ASN A 87 -2.21 -2.44 -36.99
N ASN A 88 -2.33 -3.51 -36.20
CA ASN A 88 -2.71 -4.86 -36.68
C ASN A 88 -2.50 -5.93 -35.59
N THR A 89 -3.50 -6.81 -35.46
CA THR A 89 -3.43 -8.23 -35.06
C THR A 89 -2.33 -8.70 -34.10
N ASN A 90 -2.69 -9.00 -32.84
CA ASN A 90 -2.72 -10.39 -32.36
C ASN A 90 -3.13 -10.51 -30.88
N THR A 91 -3.78 -11.64 -30.66
CA THR A 91 -4.33 -12.22 -29.45
C THR A 91 -3.37 -12.30 -28.26
N THR A 92 -3.80 -11.79 -27.10
CA THR A 92 -3.52 -12.37 -25.79
C THR A 92 -4.78 -12.29 -24.94
N SER A 93 -5.53 -13.40 -24.90
CA SER A 93 -6.63 -13.59 -23.96
C SER A 93 -6.04 -13.91 -22.58
N ASP A 94 -6.12 -12.96 -21.65
CA ASP A 94 -6.07 -13.30 -20.24
C ASP A 94 -7.34 -14.11 -19.93
N SER A 95 -7.15 -15.40 -19.66
CA SER A 95 -8.23 -16.33 -19.34
C SER A 95 -8.84 -15.96 -17.98
N ILE A 96 -9.95 -15.22 -18.01
CA ILE A 96 -10.85 -15.08 -16.88
C ILE A 96 -11.63 -16.39 -16.75
N GLY A 97 -11.46 -17.08 -15.62
CA GLY A 97 -12.29 -18.22 -15.24
C GLY A 97 -13.70 -17.74 -14.95
N TYR A 98 -14.59 -17.84 -15.95
CA TYR A 98 -16.02 -17.69 -15.73
C TYR A 98 -16.54 -18.91 -14.98
N PHE A 99 -17.06 -18.71 -13.76
CA PHE A 99 -17.94 -19.68 -13.13
C PHE A 99 -19.23 -19.74 -13.95
N THR A 100 -19.36 -20.76 -14.81
CA THR A 100 -20.63 -21.06 -15.46
C THR A 100 -21.44 -21.93 -14.51
N THR A 101 -22.50 -21.36 -13.94
CA THR A 101 -23.56 -22.14 -13.28
C THR A 101 -24.32 -22.92 -14.35
N VAL A 102 -24.07 -24.22 -14.43
CA VAL A 102 -24.83 -25.14 -15.30
C VAL A 102 -26.16 -25.45 -14.59
N ASN A 103 -27.25 -24.92 -15.12
CA ASN A 103 -28.58 -25.40 -14.79
C ASN A 103 -28.80 -26.75 -15.49
N ILE A 104 -28.87 -27.82 -14.71
CA ILE A 104 -29.26 -29.15 -15.19
C ILE A 104 -30.78 -29.23 -15.15
N THR A 105 -31.40 -29.31 -16.32
CA THR A 105 -32.77 -29.82 -16.48
C THR A 105 -32.73 -31.10 -17.32
N ASP A 106 -33.36 -32.14 -16.79
CA ASP A 106 -33.40 -33.51 -17.30
C ASP A 106 -33.87 -33.66 -18.76
N ASN A 107 -33.24 -34.57 -19.53
CA ASN A 107 -33.81 -35.89 -19.86
C ASN A 107 -33.00 -36.66 -20.93
N ASN A 108 -32.59 -37.88 -20.57
CA ASN A 108 -32.41 -39.09 -21.42
C ASN A 108 -31.69 -38.98 -22.78
N THR A 109 -30.35 -39.01 -22.77
CA THR A 109 -29.58 -39.51 -23.93
C THR A 109 -28.31 -40.24 -23.47
N PRO A 110 -27.96 -41.44 -23.99
CA PRO A 110 -26.74 -42.13 -23.59
C PRO A 110 -25.52 -41.40 -24.17
N ILE A 111 -24.60 -40.99 -23.30
CA ILE A 111 -23.33 -40.36 -23.67
C ILE A 111 -22.42 -41.43 -24.29
N THR A 112 -22.19 -41.34 -25.59
CA THR A 112 -21.06 -42.01 -26.26
C THR A 112 -19.76 -41.37 -25.80
N THR A 113 -18.88 -42.18 -25.21
CA THR A 113 -17.51 -41.84 -24.83
C THR A 113 -16.71 -41.34 -26.03
N LEU A 114 -16.51 -40.02 -26.13
CA LEU A 114 -15.51 -39.42 -27.00
C LEU A 114 -14.13 -39.69 -26.38
N SER A 115 -13.32 -40.48 -27.09
CA SER A 115 -11.89 -40.61 -26.76
C SER A 115 -11.18 -39.29 -27.08
N PRO A 116 -10.29 -38.80 -26.20
CA PRO A 116 -9.56 -37.57 -26.48
C PRO A 116 -8.61 -37.80 -27.65
N ILE A 117 -8.70 -36.93 -28.66
CA ILE A 117 -7.69 -36.80 -29.71
C ILE A 117 -6.45 -36.23 -29.02
N ILE A 118 -5.51 -37.10 -28.65
CA ILE A 118 -4.19 -36.72 -28.17
C ILE A 118 -3.41 -36.24 -29.39
N GLN A 119 -3.47 -34.93 -29.67
CA GLN A 119 -2.42 -34.29 -30.46
C GLN A 119 -1.13 -34.40 -29.65
N SER A 120 -0.03 -34.81 -30.29
CA SER A 120 1.29 -34.91 -29.68
C SER A 120 1.77 -33.52 -29.27
N ASN A 121 1.35 -33.05 -28.11
CA ASN A 121 1.87 -31.86 -27.48
C ASN A 121 3.38 -32.05 -27.31
N LYS A 122 4.18 -31.07 -27.76
CA LYS A 122 5.55 -30.87 -27.28
C LYS A 122 5.56 -31.20 -25.78
N SER A 123 6.45 -32.08 -25.32
CA SER A 123 6.49 -32.45 -23.90
C SER A 123 6.59 -31.16 -23.09
N GLN A 124 5.85 -31.08 -21.99
CA GLN A 124 5.84 -29.92 -21.10
C GLN A 124 7.28 -29.49 -20.72
N ASP A 125 8.20 -30.46 -20.66
CA ASP A 125 9.64 -30.27 -20.46
C ASP A 125 10.29 -29.37 -21.53
N SER A 126 9.94 -29.54 -22.81
CA SER A 126 10.50 -28.73 -23.91
C SER A 126 10.04 -27.27 -23.90
N LEU A 127 8.83 -26.99 -23.41
CA LEU A 127 8.36 -25.61 -23.21
C LEU A 127 9.03 -24.95 -22.02
N ILE A 128 9.40 -25.74 -21.00
CA ILE A 128 10.14 -25.26 -19.85
C ILE A 128 11.59 -24.95 -20.26
N GLU A 129 12.28 -25.84 -20.98
CA GLU A 129 13.65 -25.57 -21.45
C GLU A 129 13.75 -24.31 -22.34
N GLU A 130 12.79 -24.07 -23.24
CA GLU A 130 12.75 -22.83 -24.04
C GLU A 130 12.54 -21.57 -23.16
N SER A 131 11.82 -21.68 -22.03
CA SER A 131 11.58 -20.58 -21.09
C SER A 131 12.78 -20.23 -20.20
N PHE A 132 13.75 -21.14 -20.09
CA PHE A 132 14.94 -20.99 -19.24
C PHE A 132 16.03 -20.09 -19.84
N ASN A 133 15.95 -19.74 -21.14
CA ASN A 133 16.98 -18.99 -21.86
C ASN A 133 17.06 -17.48 -21.53
N GLY A 134 16.40 -17.01 -20.46
CA GLY A 134 16.20 -15.58 -20.20
C GLY A 134 16.85 -14.98 -18.94
N TYR A 135 17.45 -15.78 -18.05
CA TYR A 135 18.03 -15.29 -16.80
C TYR A 135 19.54 -15.51 -16.71
N ASP A 136 20.23 -14.58 -16.05
CA ASP A 136 21.66 -14.60 -15.80
C ASP A 136 21.90 -14.60 -14.28
N LEU A 137 22.03 -15.81 -13.70
CA LEU A 137 22.26 -15.98 -12.26
C LEU A 137 23.55 -15.29 -11.82
N SER A 138 24.58 -15.28 -12.66
CA SER A 138 25.88 -14.67 -12.36
C SER A 138 25.74 -13.14 -12.25
N LEU A 139 25.07 -12.52 -13.24
CA LEU A 139 24.77 -11.09 -13.21
C LEU A 139 23.86 -10.72 -12.04
N ALA A 140 22.79 -11.49 -11.81
CA ALA A 140 21.87 -11.25 -10.70
C ALA A 140 22.58 -11.34 -9.33
N LYS A 141 23.42 -12.37 -9.14
CA LYS A 141 24.25 -12.56 -7.95
C LYS A 141 25.18 -11.37 -7.73
N LYS A 142 25.91 -10.97 -8.77
CA LYS A 142 26.81 -9.80 -8.70
C LYS A 142 26.05 -8.53 -8.32
N GLN A 143 24.92 -8.25 -8.98
CA GLN A 143 24.11 -7.06 -8.69
C GLN A 143 23.50 -7.09 -7.28
N ALA A 144 23.08 -8.26 -6.80
CA ALA A 144 22.61 -8.44 -5.43
C ALA A 144 23.73 -8.16 -4.41
N ILE A 145 24.95 -8.68 -4.64
CA ILE A 145 26.13 -8.41 -3.82
C ILE A 145 26.48 -6.91 -3.83
N ASP A 146 26.54 -6.26 -5.00
CA ASP A 146 26.84 -4.83 -5.12
C ASP A 146 25.81 -3.96 -4.37
N LEU A 147 24.53 -4.34 -4.45
CA LEU A 147 23.43 -3.66 -3.73
C LEU A 147 23.54 -3.87 -2.21
N LEU A 148 23.82 -5.10 -1.77
CA LEU A 148 24.01 -5.43 -0.37
C LEU A 148 25.24 -4.73 0.22
N ASN A 149 26.34 -4.66 -0.53
CA ASN A 149 27.56 -3.91 -0.18
C ASN A 149 27.25 -2.42 0.06
N LEU A 150 26.49 -1.80 -0.84
CA LEU A 150 26.06 -0.41 -0.68
C LEU A 150 25.32 -0.19 0.65
N ILE A 151 24.30 -1.00 0.93
CA ILE A 151 23.45 -0.85 2.12
C ILE A 151 24.25 -1.17 3.39
N TYR A 152 25.05 -2.25 3.37
CA TYR A 152 25.89 -2.68 4.48
C TYR A 152 26.81 -1.57 4.99
N HIS A 153 27.49 -0.89 4.08
CA HIS A 153 28.39 0.20 4.47
C HIS A 153 27.66 1.50 4.75
N ARG A 154 26.61 1.85 3.98
CA ARG A 154 25.83 3.09 4.21
C ARG A 154 25.25 3.15 5.61
N TYR A 155 24.82 2.00 6.15
CA TYR A 155 24.21 1.93 7.47
C TYR A 155 25.12 1.29 8.51
N GLU A 156 26.41 1.07 8.24
CA GLU A 156 27.36 0.53 9.21
C GLU A 156 26.84 -0.77 9.86
N LEU A 157 26.37 -1.72 9.02
CA LEU A 157 25.73 -2.97 9.45
C LEU A 157 26.70 -3.99 10.07
N ASN A 158 27.99 -3.64 10.17
CA ASN A 158 28.98 -4.33 10.99
C ASN A 158 29.14 -3.73 12.40
N GLY A 159 28.36 -2.70 12.73
CA GLY A 159 28.46 -1.96 13.97
C GLY A 159 27.11 -1.47 14.44
N ILE A 160 27.02 -0.17 14.72
CA ILE A 160 25.85 0.44 15.36
C ILE A 160 24.57 0.30 14.53
N GLY A 161 24.61 0.48 13.22
CA GLY A 161 23.38 0.40 12.43
C GLY A 161 22.86 -1.02 12.28
N ALA A 162 23.65 -2.06 12.56
CA ALA A 162 23.15 -3.42 12.71
C ALA A 162 22.12 -3.51 13.85
N GLN A 163 22.40 -2.83 14.98
CA GLN A 163 21.48 -2.76 16.12
C GLN A 163 20.18 -2.06 15.72
N PHE A 164 20.28 -0.96 14.97
CA PHE A 164 19.12 -0.26 14.42
C PHE A 164 18.28 -1.16 13.52
N PHE A 165 18.88 -1.77 12.48
CA PHE A 165 18.16 -2.57 11.49
C PHE A 165 17.52 -3.80 12.12
N ARG A 166 18.25 -4.54 12.97
CA ARG A 166 17.72 -5.75 13.62
C ARG A 166 16.66 -5.41 14.68
N THR A 167 16.68 -4.21 15.26
CA THR A 167 15.63 -3.78 16.19
C THR A 167 14.39 -3.29 15.46
N ALA A 168 14.56 -2.39 14.49
CA ALA A 168 13.46 -1.73 13.80
C ALA A 168 12.84 -2.60 12.69
N ASN A 169 13.58 -3.56 12.13
CA ASN A 169 13.22 -4.28 10.90
C ASN A 169 13.71 -5.75 10.93
N ASN A 170 13.47 -6.47 12.04
CA ASN A 170 13.82 -7.90 12.13
C ASN A 170 12.92 -8.80 11.26
N PHE A 171 13.41 -10.03 11.06
CA PHE A 171 12.84 -10.99 10.13
C PHE A 171 13.00 -12.41 10.66
N ALA A 172 11.91 -13.16 10.79
CA ALA A 172 11.95 -14.53 11.27
C ALA A 172 12.52 -15.48 10.21
N SER A 173 13.10 -16.61 10.63
CA SER A 173 13.65 -17.62 9.72
C SER A 173 12.62 -18.12 8.70
N TYR A 174 11.37 -18.35 9.11
CA TYR A 174 10.32 -18.82 8.19
C TYR A 174 9.91 -17.74 7.17
N GLN A 175 10.00 -16.46 7.54
CA GLN A 175 9.66 -15.34 6.65
C GLN A 175 10.74 -15.16 5.59
N TRP A 176 12.00 -15.27 6.01
CA TRP A 176 13.15 -15.35 5.10
C TRP A 176 12.99 -16.48 4.10
N ASP A 177 12.72 -17.71 4.59
CA ASP A 177 12.56 -18.87 3.72
C ASP A 177 11.39 -18.69 2.75
N LYS A 178 10.28 -18.10 3.18
CA LYS A 178 9.14 -17.82 2.30
C LYS A 178 9.52 -16.84 1.17
N VAL A 179 10.26 -15.76 1.47
CA VAL A 179 10.76 -14.84 0.43
C VAL A 179 11.74 -15.54 -0.51
N LYS A 180 12.67 -16.32 0.05
CA LYS A 180 13.63 -17.12 -0.72
C LYS A 180 12.95 -18.07 -1.70
N TYR A 181 12.09 -18.97 -1.22
CA TYR A 181 11.40 -19.95 -2.07
C TYR A 181 10.48 -19.29 -3.10
N LYS A 182 9.88 -18.12 -2.78
CA LYS A 182 9.12 -17.33 -3.74
C LYS A 182 9.99 -16.83 -4.90
N PHE A 183 11.16 -16.28 -4.61
CA PHE A 183 12.08 -15.86 -5.67
C PHE A 183 12.60 -17.03 -6.49
N MET A 184 12.98 -18.15 -5.85
CA MET A 184 13.43 -19.35 -6.54
C MET A 184 12.35 -19.93 -7.46
N LYS A 185 11.09 -20.02 -6.98
CA LYS A 185 9.96 -20.42 -7.83
C LYS A 185 9.81 -19.51 -9.04
N LYS A 186 9.83 -18.18 -8.85
CA LYS A 186 9.63 -17.22 -9.96
C LYS A 186 10.77 -17.17 -10.96
N MET A 187 12.03 -17.27 -10.52
CA MET A 187 13.18 -17.32 -11.45
C MET A 187 13.14 -18.59 -12.30
N LEU A 188 12.72 -19.72 -11.72
CA LEU A 188 12.60 -20.99 -12.43
C LEU A 188 11.36 -21.06 -13.35
N GLN A 189 10.33 -20.26 -13.10
CA GLN A 189 9.17 -20.19 -14.00
C GLN A 189 9.41 -19.28 -15.21
N GLY A 190 10.34 -18.32 -15.11
CA GLY A 190 10.60 -17.32 -16.13
C GLY A 190 9.44 -16.33 -16.34
N ASN A 191 9.76 -15.10 -16.78
CA ASN A 191 8.79 -14.05 -17.14
C ASN A 191 7.71 -13.74 -16.08
N GLN A 192 7.96 -14.08 -14.82
CA GLN A 192 7.01 -13.86 -13.73
C GLN A 192 7.01 -12.40 -13.30
N THR A 193 5.86 -11.92 -12.81
CA THR A 193 5.79 -10.63 -12.13
C THR A 193 6.00 -10.82 -10.62
N PHE A 194 6.77 -9.94 -10.00
CA PHE A 194 6.79 -9.76 -8.54
C PHE A 194 6.04 -8.46 -8.21
N LEU A 195 4.80 -8.59 -7.70
CA LEU A 195 3.92 -7.44 -7.44
C LEU A 195 3.98 -7.04 -5.96
N MET A 196 4.44 -5.82 -5.69
CA MET A 196 4.37 -5.20 -4.38
C MET A 196 3.34 -4.07 -4.38
N ILE A 197 2.35 -4.17 -3.49
CA ILE A 197 1.37 -3.11 -3.25
C ILE A 197 1.75 -2.41 -1.95
N PHE A 198 1.92 -1.09 -2.01
CA PHE A 198 2.18 -0.27 -0.83
C PHE A 198 0.99 0.63 -0.61
N GLY A 199 0.22 0.35 0.44
CA GLY A 199 -0.86 1.21 0.88
C GLY A 199 -0.46 1.95 2.15
N GLY A 200 -0.86 3.22 2.23
CA GLY A 200 -0.53 4.02 3.38
C GLY A 200 -1.07 5.44 3.36
N SER A 201 -0.59 6.20 4.32
CA SER A 201 -0.88 7.62 4.51
C SER A 201 -0.03 8.50 3.59
N SER A 202 -0.02 9.81 3.86
CA SER A 202 0.90 10.78 3.23
C SER A 202 2.36 10.38 3.33
N VAL A 203 2.73 9.64 4.38
CA VAL A 203 4.08 9.11 4.55
C VAL A 203 4.41 8.11 3.45
N THR A 204 3.61 7.07 3.23
CA THR A 204 3.89 6.12 2.14
C THR A 204 3.74 6.73 0.76
N ALA A 205 2.81 7.68 0.61
CA ALA A 205 2.68 8.44 -0.62
C ALA A 205 4.03 9.10 -0.96
N GLY A 206 4.65 9.79 0.02
CA GLY A 206 5.97 10.40 -0.07
C GLY A 206 6.00 11.90 0.24
N HIS A 207 4.94 12.44 0.85
CA HIS A 207 4.75 13.89 1.03
C HIS A 207 6.01 14.59 1.57
N ASP A 208 6.21 15.84 1.14
CA ASP A 208 7.39 16.68 1.39
C ASP A 208 8.68 16.22 0.70
N ASN A 209 8.60 15.22 -0.17
CA ASN A 209 9.68 14.75 -1.04
C ASN A 209 9.15 14.59 -2.47
N TYR A 210 9.99 14.23 -3.44
CA TYR A 210 9.52 13.84 -4.78
C TYR A 210 9.04 12.38 -4.81
N PHE A 211 8.06 12.04 -5.65
CA PHE A 211 7.45 10.70 -5.67
C PHE A 211 8.46 9.57 -5.92
N ASN A 212 9.44 9.82 -6.79
CA ASN A 212 10.53 8.89 -7.05
C ASN A 212 11.48 8.69 -5.85
N GLN A 213 11.38 9.52 -4.81
CA GLN A 213 12.11 9.42 -3.55
C GLN A 213 11.29 8.73 -2.45
N SER A 214 9.99 8.47 -2.66
CA SER A 214 9.17 7.73 -1.70
C SER A 214 9.76 6.34 -1.46
N PHE A 215 9.62 5.81 -0.25
CA PHE A 215 10.25 4.54 0.11
C PHE A 215 9.81 3.35 -0.77
N PRO A 216 8.55 3.26 -1.27
CA PRO A 216 8.18 2.25 -2.26
C PRO A 216 9.01 2.36 -3.55
N MET A 217 9.24 3.59 -4.02
CA MET A 217 10.01 3.84 -5.24
C MET A 217 11.50 3.59 -5.06
N ILE A 218 12.03 3.79 -3.85
CA ILE A 218 13.40 3.35 -3.50
C ILE A 218 13.51 1.83 -3.62
N VAL A 219 12.56 1.05 -3.09
CA VAL A 219 12.56 -0.42 -3.25
C VAL A 219 12.57 -0.80 -4.73
N LEU A 220 11.70 -0.18 -5.55
CA LEU A 220 11.67 -0.42 -6.99
C LEU A 220 13.02 -0.10 -7.64
N LYS A 221 13.59 1.06 -7.35
CA LYS A 221 14.86 1.52 -7.93
C LYS A 221 16.01 0.58 -7.61
N ARG A 222 16.08 0.08 -6.37
CA ARG A 222 17.16 -0.80 -5.89
C ARG A 222 17.02 -2.24 -6.40
N MET A 223 15.82 -2.83 -6.31
CA MET A 223 15.65 -4.26 -6.60
C MET A 223 15.37 -4.59 -8.08
N LYS A 224 14.80 -3.65 -8.85
CA LYS A 224 14.42 -3.90 -10.25
C LYS A 224 15.57 -4.41 -11.14
N PRO A 225 16.80 -3.88 -11.07
CA PRO A 225 17.92 -4.41 -11.86
C PRO A 225 18.20 -5.89 -11.56
N VAL A 226 18.30 -6.24 -10.27
CA VAL A 226 18.57 -7.61 -9.80
C VAL A 226 17.49 -8.58 -10.28
N LEU A 227 16.22 -8.22 -10.11
CA LEU A 227 15.10 -9.06 -10.54
C LEU A 227 15.00 -9.17 -12.06
N LYS A 228 15.34 -8.11 -12.80
CA LYS A 228 15.38 -8.14 -14.26
C LYS A 228 16.43 -9.14 -14.76
N ALA A 229 17.60 -9.21 -14.13
CA ALA A 229 18.63 -10.20 -14.47
C ALA A 229 18.14 -11.65 -14.25
N LEU A 230 17.14 -11.86 -13.39
CA LEU A 230 16.49 -13.15 -13.15
C LEU A 230 15.27 -13.42 -14.05
N GLY A 231 14.99 -12.55 -15.03
CA GLY A 231 13.77 -12.66 -15.84
C GLY A 231 12.48 -12.36 -15.05
N ILE A 232 12.57 -11.73 -13.88
CA ILE A 232 11.43 -11.38 -13.03
C ILE A 232 11.07 -9.90 -13.23
N LYS A 233 9.84 -9.63 -13.66
CA LYS A 233 9.30 -8.27 -13.79
C LYS A 233 8.87 -7.74 -12.43
N MET A 234 9.61 -6.79 -11.88
CA MET A 234 9.18 -6.10 -10.67
C MET A 234 8.11 -5.04 -10.97
N LYS A 235 7.01 -5.06 -10.21
CA LYS A 235 6.02 -3.98 -10.17
C LYS A 235 5.87 -3.50 -8.72
N VAL A 236 5.92 -2.19 -8.55
CA VAL A 236 5.60 -1.52 -7.28
C VAL A 236 4.42 -0.60 -7.56
N HIS A 237 3.31 -0.85 -6.86
CA HIS A 237 2.11 -0.01 -6.91
C HIS A 237 2.02 0.72 -5.58
N ASN A 238 2.38 2.01 -5.57
CA ASN A 238 2.21 2.88 -4.42
C ASN A 238 0.79 3.47 -4.48
N ILE A 239 -0.14 2.87 -3.75
CA ILE A 239 -1.56 3.28 -3.70
C ILE A 239 -1.85 4.20 -2.52
N ALA A 240 -0.81 4.62 -1.79
CA ALA A 240 -0.94 5.47 -0.63
C ALA A 240 -1.43 6.88 -0.99
N GLN A 241 -2.22 7.44 -0.09
CA GLN A 241 -2.90 8.72 -0.27
C GLN A 241 -2.83 9.52 1.04
N GLY A 242 -2.72 10.84 0.93
CA GLY A 242 -2.79 11.72 2.08
C GLY A 242 -4.20 11.78 2.65
N ALA A 243 -4.35 11.97 3.97
CA ALA A 243 -5.64 12.24 4.61
C ALA A 243 -6.80 11.29 4.20
N ASN A 244 -6.51 10.01 3.96
CA ASN A 244 -7.51 8.98 3.69
C ASN A 244 -8.05 8.37 4.99
N ASN A 245 -9.34 8.08 5.04
CA ASN A 245 -9.91 7.32 6.15
C ASN A 245 -9.49 5.85 6.03
N CYS A 246 -9.37 5.14 7.16
CA CYS A 246 -9.02 3.72 7.19
C CYS A 246 -9.96 2.86 6.36
N ILE A 247 -11.23 3.19 6.48
CA ILE A 247 -12.33 2.64 5.72
C ILE A 247 -12.90 3.83 4.93
N PRO A 248 -13.16 3.69 3.62
CA PRO A 248 -13.11 2.45 2.85
C PRO A 248 -11.73 2.04 2.34
N TYR A 249 -10.70 2.87 2.46
CA TYR A 249 -9.39 2.68 1.82
C TYR A 249 -8.81 1.26 1.97
N SER A 250 -8.85 0.69 3.16
CA SER A 250 -8.30 -0.66 3.43
C SER A 250 -9.08 -1.78 2.73
N PHE A 251 -10.33 -1.57 2.31
CA PHE A 251 -11.08 -2.53 1.50
C PHE A 251 -10.67 -2.53 0.01
N CYS A 252 -9.87 -1.56 -0.41
CA CYS A 252 -9.65 -1.29 -1.84
C CYS A 252 -8.22 -1.56 -2.29
N TYR A 253 -7.45 -2.31 -1.50
CA TYR A 253 -6.06 -2.64 -1.79
C TYR A 253 -5.89 -3.32 -3.15
N GLU A 254 -6.78 -4.24 -3.52
CA GLU A 254 -6.68 -4.95 -4.80
C GLU A 254 -7.29 -4.18 -5.97
N SER A 255 -8.30 -3.35 -5.69
CA SER A 255 -8.89 -2.44 -6.67
C SER A 255 -7.85 -1.42 -7.12
N MET A 256 -7.21 -0.75 -6.16
CA MET A 256 -6.17 0.22 -6.46
C MET A 256 -4.88 -0.49 -6.88
N GLY A 257 -4.40 -1.48 -6.11
CA GLY A 257 -3.05 -2.05 -6.29
C GLY A 257 -2.96 -3.32 -7.15
N GLY A 258 -4.08 -3.89 -7.61
CA GLY A 258 -4.12 -5.13 -8.38
C GLY A 258 -4.26 -6.39 -7.52
N MET A 259 -4.74 -7.47 -8.14
CA MET A 259 -4.98 -8.74 -7.46
C MET A 259 -3.73 -9.59 -7.30
N ASN A 260 -3.77 -10.52 -6.35
CA ASN A 260 -2.74 -11.54 -6.10
C ASN A 260 -1.34 -10.95 -5.88
N PRO A 261 -1.18 -10.01 -4.92
CA PRO A 261 0.12 -9.44 -4.61
C PRO A 261 1.12 -10.47 -4.09
N ASP A 262 2.39 -10.30 -4.41
CA ASP A 262 3.48 -11.02 -3.73
C ASP A 262 3.80 -10.41 -2.37
N PHE A 263 3.46 -9.13 -2.20
CA PHE A 263 3.73 -8.31 -1.04
C PHE A 263 2.64 -7.25 -0.87
N VAL A 264 2.16 -7.09 0.36
CA VAL A 264 1.21 -6.06 0.80
C VAL A 264 1.86 -5.26 1.93
N GLY A 265 2.24 -4.03 1.62
CA GLY A 265 2.72 -3.05 2.58
C GLY A 265 1.55 -2.23 3.12
N TRP A 266 1.49 -2.08 4.44
CA TRP A 266 0.52 -1.22 5.13
C TRP A 266 1.24 -0.25 6.04
N GLU A 267 0.85 1.02 5.95
CA GLU A 267 1.38 2.10 6.77
C GLU A 267 0.27 3.15 6.95
N GLN A 268 -0.64 2.92 7.90
CA GLN A 268 -1.74 3.85 8.19
C GLN A 268 -1.87 4.14 9.68
N SER A 269 -0.78 4.05 10.44
CA SER A 269 -0.87 4.19 11.91
C SER A 269 -1.31 5.59 12.36
N TYR A 270 -1.12 6.64 11.55
CA TYR A 270 -1.68 7.97 11.82
C TYR A 270 -3.19 8.04 11.64
N ASN A 271 -3.71 7.40 10.60
CA ASN A 271 -5.11 7.51 10.23
C ASN A 271 -5.97 6.44 10.95
N CYS A 272 -5.38 5.28 11.24
CA CYS A 272 -6.06 4.12 11.84
C CYS A 272 -5.69 3.82 13.27
N GLY A 273 -4.66 4.46 13.81
CA GLY A 273 -4.21 4.19 15.18
C GLY A 273 -3.89 2.70 15.38
N HIS A 274 -4.62 2.07 16.31
CA HIS A 274 -4.52 0.65 16.68
C HIS A 274 -5.82 -0.11 16.35
N ASP A 275 -6.24 -0.07 15.09
CA ASP A 275 -7.41 -0.79 14.60
C ASP A 275 -7.04 -2.24 14.21
N ASP A 276 -6.99 -3.13 15.20
CA ASP A 276 -6.71 -4.57 15.04
C ASP A 276 -7.50 -5.21 13.87
N PRO A 277 -8.82 -4.97 13.71
CA PRO A 277 -9.57 -5.41 12.52
C PRO A 277 -8.92 -5.05 11.18
N ILE A 278 -8.41 -3.83 11.03
CA ILE A 278 -7.76 -3.38 9.79
C ILE A 278 -6.43 -4.10 9.58
N PHE A 279 -5.65 -4.30 10.65
CA PHE A 279 -4.41 -5.05 10.54
C PHE A 279 -4.68 -6.48 10.07
N GLU A 280 -5.70 -7.14 10.61
CA GLU A 280 -6.09 -8.46 10.16
C GLU A 280 -6.50 -8.50 8.68
N LEU A 281 -7.35 -7.56 8.27
CA LEU A 281 -7.83 -7.46 6.89
C LEU A 281 -6.66 -7.35 5.89
N VAL A 282 -5.65 -6.55 6.22
CA VAL A 282 -4.42 -6.41 5.42
C VAL A 282 -3.65 -7.74 5.35
N GLY A 283 -3.50 -8.41 6.50
CA GLY A 283 -2.92 -9.75 6.57
C GLY A 283 -3.64 -10.75 5.66
N ARG A 284 -4.96 -10.63 5.56
CA ARG A 284 -5.81 -11.48 4.72
C ARG A 284 -5.65 -11.22 3.23
N TYR A 285 -5.45 -9.99 2.75
CA TYR A 285 -5.12 -9.77 1.33
C TYR A 285 -3.86 -10.51 0.90
N ALA A 286 -2.83 -10.50 1.76
CA ALA A 286 -1.63 -11.28 1.52
C ALA A 286 -1.93 -12.79 1.53
N GLY A 287 -2.76 -13.26 2.47
CA GLY A 287 -3.18 -14.66 2.57
C GLY A 287 -4.11 -15.17 1.46
N TRP A 288 -4.96 -14.31 0.89
CA TRP A 288 -5.86 -14.64 -0.22
C TRP A 288 -5.17 -14.61 -1.58
N SER A 289 -4.00 -14.00 -1.65
CA SER A 289 -3.21 -13.96 -2.87
C SER A 289 -2.81 -15.37 -3.29
N THR A 290 -3.15 -15.76 -4.52
CA THR A 290 -2.65 -17.01 -5.12
C THR A 290 -1.14 -17.01 -5.30
N ASN A 291 -0.51 -15.84 -5.23
CA ASN A 291 0.94 -15.68 -5.22
C ASN A 291 1.54 -15.80 -3.80
N GLN A 292 0.76 -16.23 -2.81
CA GLN A 292 1.21 -16.50 -1.43
C GLN A 292 1.83 -15.25 -0.80
N GLY A 293 1.09 -14.15 -0.83
CA GLY A 293 1.55 -12.81 -0.46
C GLY A 293 2.17 -12.73 0.94
N LEU A 294 3.05 -11.73 1.16
CA LEU A 294 3.57 -11.38 2.48
C LEU A 294 2.99 -10.04 2.94
N THR A 295 2.89 -9.83 4.25
CA THR A 295 2.47 -8.55 4.83
C THR A 295 3.65 -7.83 5.49
N TYR A 296 3.79 -6.55 5.16
CA TYR A 296 4.76 -5.65 5.77
C TYR A 296 4.05 -4.47 6.43
N TYR A 297 4.23 -4.30 7.73
CA TYR A 297 3.66 -3.18 8.47
C TYR A 297 4.73 -2.12 8.77
N SER A 298 4.46 -0.86 8.44
CA SER A 298 5.31 0.25 8.82
C SER A 298 4.58 1.19 9.77
N ALA A 299 5.27 1.64 10.81
CA ALA A 299 4.80 2.80 11.57
C ALA A 299 4.94 4.08 10.73
N SER A 300 3.99 4.99 10.87
CA SER A 300 3.97 6.27 10.15
C SER A 300 5.05 7.22 10.65
N GLY A 301 5.25 7.23 11.97
CA GLY A 301 6.18 8.11 12.69
C GLY A 301 7.58 8.17 12.11
N ALA A 302 8.05 9.39 11.84
CA ALA A 302 9.45 9.68 11.56
C ALA A 302 10.12 10.38 12.75
N TRP A 303 11.43 10.27 12.81
CA TRP A 303 12.30 11.06 13.67
C TRP A 303 13.27 11.81 12.75
N SER A 304 13.56 13.08 13.05
CA SER A 304 14.45 13.91 12.23
C SER A 304 15.74 14.24 13.00
N PRO A 305 16.92 13.90 12.46
CA PRO A 305 18.22 14.22 13.04
C PRO A 305 18.67 15.66 12.71
N ILE A 306 17.77 16.62 12.54
CA ILE A 306 18.13 18.01 12.15
C ILE A 306 19.05 18.70 13.17
N GLY A 307 19.03 18.26 14.44
CA GLY A 307 19.92 18.73 15.50
C GLY A 307 21.31 18.07 15.50
N CYS A 308 21.57 17.13 14.60
CA CYS A 308 22.87 16.49 14.48
C CYS A 308 23.88 17.38 13.74
N PRO A 309 25.20 17.18 13.95
CA PRO A 309 26.21 17.86 13.16
C PRO A 309 26.04 17.58 11.65
N ALA A 310 26.44 18.56 10.83
CA ALA A 310 26.57 18.36 9.40
C ALA A 310 27.59 17.25 9.10
N SER A 311 27.39 16.54 8.00
CA SER A 311 28.32 15.49 7.58
C SER A 311 29.67 16.09 7.21
N THR A 312 30.75 15.38 7.57
CA THR A 312 32.09 15.68 7.05
C THR A 312 32.40 14.93 5.75
N ASP A 313 31.54 13.99 5.36
CA ASP A 313 31.69 13.21 4.12
C ASP A 313 31.08 13.98 2.93
N ASN A 314 31.69 13.86 1.75
CA ASN A 314 31.17 14.46 0.52
C ASN A 314 31.15 13.42 -0.64
N PRO A 315 29.97 12.94 -1.07
CA PRO A 315 28.64 13.26 -0.52
C PRO A 315 28.43 12.64 0.88
N PRO A 316 27.44 13.09 1.67
CA PRO A 316 27.13 12.50 2.98
C PRO A 316 26.54 11.10 2.84
N TYR A 317 26.66 10.24 3.87
CA TYR A 317 26.08 8.87 3.85
C TYR A 317 24.56 8.86 3.66
N SER A 318 23.88 9.94 4.05
CA SER A 318 22.45 10.17 3.84
C SER A 318 22.08 10.58 2.41
N SER A 319 23.06 10.93 1.57
CA SER A 319 22.85 11.20 0.15
C SER A 319 22.71 9.91 -0.64
N GLU A 320 21.73 9.87 -1.54
CA GLU A 320 21.54 8.76 -2.47
C GLU A 320 22.75 8.53 -3.39
N ASP A 321 23.61 9.53 -3.60
CA ASP A 321 24.80 9.45 -4.44
C ASP A 321 26.01 8.86 -3.72
N TRP A 322 25.96 8.74 -2.39
CA TRP A 322 27.03 8.12 -1.63
C TRP A 322 27.19 6.65 -1.98
N ARG A 323 28.45 6.22 -2.10
CA ARG A 323 28.88 4.86 -2.38
C ARG A 323 30.09 4.47 -1.53
N PRO A 324 30.31 3.17 -1.22
CA PRO A 324 31.48 2.71 -0.48
C PRO A 324 32.82 3.11 -1.12
N GLU A 325 32.87 3.19 -2.46
CA GLU A 325 34.07 3.55 -3.22
C GLU A 325 34.48 5.02 -3.00
N ASN A 326 33.55 5.90 -2.62
CA ASN A 326 33.88 7.32 -2.33
C ASN A 326 34.83 7.45 -1.13
N VAL A 327 34.88 6.46 -0.25
CA VAL A 327 35.66 6.45 0.98
C VAL A 327 36.58 5.23 1.08
N ASN A 328 36.86 4.57 -0.04
CA ASN A 328 37.75 3.41 -0.15
C ASN A 328 37.42 2.27 0.84
N LEU A 329 36.14 2.01 1.08
CA LEU A 329 35.72 0.88 1.93
C LEU A 329 35.89 -0.45 1.18
N PRO A 330 36.32 -1.52 1.87
CA PRO A 330 36.44 -2.84 1.25
C PRO A 330 35.06 -3.37 0.86
N GLN A 331 34.97 -4.11 -0.24
CA GLN A 331 33.71 -4.72 -0.65
C GLN A 331 33.27 -5.80 0.35
N TRP A 332 32.05 -5.69 0.87
CA TRP A 332 31.35 -6.76 1.55
C TRP A 332 30.64 -7.67 0.54
N SER A 333 31.11 -8.91 0.44
CA SER A 333 30.58 -9.92 -0.49
C SER A 333 30.15 -11.17 0.31
N PRO A 334 28.91 -11.21 0.84
CA PRO A 334 28.47 -12.30 1.69
C PRO A 334 28.36 -13.62 0.90
N ASP A 335 28.93 -14.68 1.46
CA ASP A 335 28.70 -16.06 1.02
C ASP A 335 27.48 -16.68 1.73
N ALA A 336 27.17 -17.94 1.42
CA ALA A 336 26.05 -18.65 2.03
C ALA A 336 26.16 -18.76 3.58
N THR A 337 27.38 -18.81 4.12
CA THR A 337 27.61 -18.87 5.57
C THR A 337 27.24 -17.54 6.22
N ALA A 338 27.75 -16.43 5.68
CA ALA A 338 27.44 -15.08 6.16
C ALA A 338 25.94 -14.77 6.07
N LEU A 339 25.26 -15.22 5.01
CA LEU A 339 23.81 -15.08 4.88
C LEU A 339 23.05 -15.85 5.95
N ASN A 340 23.47 -17.09 6.25
CA ASN A 340 22.85 -17.89 7.31
C ASN A 340 23.11 -17.30 8.71
N GLU A 341 24.28 -16.71 8.94
CA GLU A 341 24.57 -15.95 10.16
C GLU A 341 23.63 -14.74 10.29
N GLU A 342 23.45 -13.95 9.23
CA GLU A 342 22.53 -12.80 9.27
C GLU A 342 21.07 -13.23 9.46
N LYS A 343 20.62 -14.29 8.77
CA LYS A 343 19.30 -14.91 9.00
C LYS A 343 19.11 -15.29 10.46
N THR A 344 20.12 -15.92 11.07
CA THR A 344 20.09 -16.32 12.49
C THR A 344 20.01 -15.09 13.41
N GLN A 345 20.75 -14.02 13.12
CA GLN A 345 20.70 -12.79 13.91
C GLN A 345 19.32 -12.12 13.82
N LEU A 346 18.77 -11.98 12.61
CA LEU A 346 17.43 -11.42 12.40
C LEU A 346 16.36 -12.22 13.12
N ASP A 347 16.44 -13.56 13.07
CA ASP A 347 15.49 -14.46 13.74
C ASP A 347 15.59 -14.37 15.27
N ASN A 348 16.81 -14.21 15.80
CA ASN A 348 17.01 -13.99 17.24
C ASN A 348 16.36 -12.69 17.72
N TYR A 349 16.51 -11.60 16.97
CA TYR A 349 15.82 -10.34 17.28
C TYR A 349 14.30 -10.48 17.14
N TYR A 350 13.83 -11.14 16.07
CA TYR A 350 12.40 -11.40 15.87
C TYR A 350 11.79 -12.16 17.04
N LYS A 351 12.40 -13.28 17.45
CA LYS A 351 11.94 -14.10 18.58
C LYS A 351 11.86 -13.32 19.89
N LYS A 352 12.67 -12.27 20.04
CA LYS A 352 12.69 -11.41 21.22
C LYS A 352 11.61 -10.34 21.18
N ASN A 353 11.50 -9.62 20.08
CA ASN A 353 10.39 -8.71 19.86
C ASN A 353 10.24 -8.43 18.35
N PRO A 354 9.21 -8.99 17.68
CA PRO A 354 8.98 -8.72 16.27
C PRO A 354 8.77 -7.23 16.02
N SER A 355 9.39 -6.66 14.99
CA SER A 355 9.19 -5.25 14.62
C SER A 355 7.72 -4.95 14.22
N SER A 356 7.01 -5.97 13.74
CA SER A 356 5.58 -5.93 13.41
C SER A 356 4.65 -6.11 14.62
N LYS A 357 5.17 -6.37 15.83
CA LYS A 357 4.36 -6.77 16.99
C LYS A 357 3.25 -5.78 17.34
N ARG A 358 3.46 -4.49 17.16
CA ARG A 358 2.40 -3.48 17.33
C ARG A 358 1.15 -3.79 16.49
N PHE A 359 1.33 -4.36 15.31
CA PHE A 359 0.29 -4.57 14.30
C PHE A 359 -0.20 -6.03 14.26
N SER A 360 0.69 -6.99 14.55
CA SER A 360 0.40 -8.42 14.48
C SER A 360 0.59 -9.15 15.82
N GLY A 361 0.80 -8.46 16.93
CA GLY A 361 1.05 -9.11 18.22
C GLY A 361 -0.14 -9.90 18.77
N TRP A 362 -1.35 -9.68 18.24
CA TRP A 362 -2.58 -10.35 18.68
C TRP A 362 -2.91 -11.63 17.89
N VAL A 363 -2.19 -11.91 16.80
CA VAL A 363 -2.35 -13.14 15.99
C VAL A 363 -1.46 -14.29 16.42
N ASP A 364 -0.43 -14.03 17.23
CA ASP A 364 0.65 -14.99 17.51
C ASP A 364 1.16 -15.64 16.20
N ASP A 365 1.49 -16.92 16.24
CA ASP A 365 1.97 -17.71 15.09
C ASP A 365 0.85 -18.13 14.12
N LYS A 366 -0.41 -17.73 14.35
CA LYS A 366 -1.55 -18.22 13.55
C LYS A 366 -1.60 -17.63 12.14
N TYR A 367 -0.86 -16.54 11.90
CA TYR A 367 -0.79 -15.83 10.63
C TYR A 367 0.55 -16.04 9.91
N ILE A 368 1.24 -17.16 10.18
CA ILE A 368 2.45 -17.57 9.44
C ILE A 368 2.24 -17.49 7.93
N ALA A 369 1.04 -17.84 7.46
CA ALA A 369 0.65 -17.78 6.06
C ALA A 369 0.87 -16.40 5.43
N SER A 370 0.61 -15.29 6.12
CA SER A 370 0.88 -13.93 5.60
C SER A 370 2.28 -13.41 5.97
N ALA A 371 3.04 -14.14 6.80
CA ALA A 371 4.41 -13.82 7.17
C ALA A 371 4.60 -12.34 7.60
N PRO A 372 3.91 -11.87 8.66
CA PRO A 372 3.89 -10.47 9.05
C PRO A 372 5.23 -10.01 9.60
N HIS A 373 5.87 -9.07 8.90
CA HIS A 373 7.11 -8.38 9.31
C HIS A 373 6.93 -6.88 9.11
N GLY A 374 7.93 -6.06 9.39
CA GLY A 374 7.70 -4.62 9.33
C GLY A 374 8.84 -3.73 9.79
N PHE A 375 8.58 -2.43 9.76
CA PHE A 375 9.49 -1.39 10.22
C PHE A 375 8.86 -0.53 11.32
N ASN A 376 9.43 -0.59 12.51
CA ASN A 376 8.95 0.15 13.66
C ASN A 376 10.10 0.53 14.59
N VAL A 377 10.45 1.82 14.62
CA VAL A 377 11.54 2.35 15.44
C VAL A 377 11.17 2.53 16.92
N TRP A 378 9.89 2.33 17.29
CA TRP A 378 9.38 2.57 18.63
C TRP A 378 9.35 1.30 19.49
N GLU A 379 9.47 0.13 18.88
CA GLU A 379 9.51 -1.16 19.58
C GLU A 379 10.87 -1.38 20.23
N THR A 380 10.89 -1.77 21.50
CA THR A 380 12.13 -2.14 22.19
C THR A 380 12.50 -3.58 21.92
N ASN A 381 13.79 -3.91 21.81
CA ASN A 381 14.27 -5.28 21.70
C ASN A 381 15.33 -5.58 22.76
N GLU A 382 15.19 -6.68 23.51
CA GLU A 382 16.11 -7.04 24.60
C GLU A 382 17.55 -7.28 24.14
N LEU A 383 17.75 -7.71 22.89
CA LEU A 383 19.09 -7.90 22.31
C LEU A 383 19.73 -6.61 21.84
N CYS A 384 18.94 -5.54 21.71
CA CYS A 384 19.44 -4.24 21.34
C CYS A 384 20.29 -3.68 22.48
N THR A 385 21.54 -3.33 22.16
CA THR A 385 22.46 -2.64 23.08
C THR A 385 22.86 -1.28 22.53
N TYR A 386 22.96 -0.27 23.41
CA TYR A 386 23.38 1.09 23.05
C TYR A 386 24.16 1.73 24.20
N VAL A 387 24.96 2.76 23.91
CA VAL A 387 25.71 3.50 24.94
C VAL A 387 24.99 4.80 25.25
N LYS A 388 24.70 5.03 26.53
CA LYS A 388 24.10 6.29 27.02
C LYS A 388 24.82 6.70 28.30
N ASP A 389 25.34 7.91 28.32
CA ASP A 389 26.13 8.48 29.44
C ASP A 389 27.39 7.66 29.75
N GLY A 390 28.02 7.07 28.72
CA GLY A 390 29.19 6.20 28.86
C GLY A 390 28.90 4.78 29.34
N GLU A 391 27.65 4.48 29.68
CA GLU A 391 27.22 3.15 30.13
C GLU A 391 26.54 2.37 28.99
N SER A 392 26.87 1.09 28.87
CA SER A 392 26.14 0.17 27.98
C SER A 392 24.78 -0.18 28.59
N LYS A 393 23.72 0.06 27.83
CA LYS A 393 22.33 -0.25 28.19
C LYS A 393 21.78 -1.28 27.21
N THR A 394 20.94 -2.18 27.70
CA THR A 394 20.18 -3.15 26.90
C THR A 394 18.75 -2.67 26.69
N LYS A 395 17.97 -3.34 25.84
CA LYS A 395 16.54 -3.05 25.61
C LYS A 395 16.29 -1.68 24.96
N CYS A 396 17.09 -1.32 23.96
CA CYS A 396 16.81 -0.15 23.13
C CYS A 396 15.68 -0.36 22.12
N ASN A 397 15.05 0.74 21.70
CA ASN A 397 14.27 0.80 20.46
C ASN A 397 15.15 1.26 19.29
N GLY A 398 14.57 1.41 18.09
CA GLY A 398 15.32 1.85 16.91
C GLY A 398 15.96 3.24 17.07
N ILE A 399 15.31 4.18 17.76
CA ILE A 399 15.85 5.54 17.96
C ILE A 399 17.02 5.51 18.95
N ASP A 400 16.89 4.77 20.04
CA ASP A 400 17.99 4.55 20.99
C ASP A 400 19.18 3.86 20.31
N ALA A 401 18.91 2.90 19.42
CA ALA A 401 19.92 2.17 18.65
C ALA A 401 20.66 3.05 17.64
N ALA A 402 20.03 4.11 17.13
CA ALA A 402 20.72 5.11 16.32
C ALA A 402 21.70 5.97 17.14
N MET A 403 21.65 5.87 18.48
CA MET A 403 22.47 6.60 19.46
C MET A 403 22.63 8.09 19.12
N GLY A 404 21.53 8.74 18.75
CA GLY A 404 21.52 10.14 18.32
C GLY A 404 22.27 10.35 17.01
N CYS A 405 23.40 11.06 17.06
CA CYS A 405 24.14 11.55 15.88
C CYS A 405 25.44 10.77 15.63
N THR A 406 25.52 9.52 16.10
CA THR A 406 26.77 8.72 16.04
C THR A 406 26.85 7.84 14.80
N MET A 407 25.72 7.37 14.27
CA MET A 407 25.67 6.75 12.95
C MET A 407 26.04 7.79 11.89
N LYS A 408 26.93 7.47 10.95
CA LYS A 408 27.33 8.38 9.85
C LYS A 408 26.17 8.79 8.96
N PHE A 409 25.13 7.98 8.92
CA PHE A 409 23.87 8.30 8.25
C PHE A 409 23.08 9.42 8.96
N MET A 410 23.18 9.54 10.29
CA MET A 410 22.37 10.43 11.12
C MET A 410 23.02 11.81 11.26
N THR A 411 23.08 12.54 10.16
CA THR A 411 23.63 13.90 10.07
C THR A 411 22.54 14.95 9.87
N HIS A 412 22.89 16.24 9.94
CA HIS A 412 21.97 17.33 9.63
C HIS A 412 21.26 17.13 8.28
N GLU A 413 22.00 16.71 7.24
CA GLU A 413 21.49 16.50 5.88
C GLU A 413 20.44 15.39 5.82
N ALA A 414 20.51 14.40 6.72
CA ALA A 414 19.47 13.37 6.82
C ALA A 414 18.14 13.93 7.35
N GLY A 415 18.18 15.08 8.03
CA GLY A 415 17.02 15.82 8.51
C GLY A 415 16.37 16.73 7.46
N LEU A 416 16.94 16.84 6.25
CA LEU A 416 16.44 17.72 5.20
C LEU A 416 15.43 17.02 4.29
N TYR A 417 14.33 17.71 4.01
CA TYR A 417 13.28 17.22 3.11
C TYR A 417 13.68 17.41 1.65
N GLY A 418 12.97 16.73 0.75
CA GLY A 418 13.19 16.86 -0.69
C GLY A 418 12.68 18.17 -1.29
N SER A 419 11.97 19.00 -0.53
CA SER A 419 11.48 20.31 -0.95
C SER A 419 12.62 21.32 -1.22
N ASP A 420 12.36 22.30 -2.08
CA ASP A 420 13.37 23.30 -2.50
C ASP A 420 13.95 24.12 -1.34
N ASN A 421 13.19 24.29 -0.27
CA ASN A 421 13.62 25.00 0.94
C ASN A 421 14.14 24.07 2.05
N GLY A 422 14.19 22.75 1.80
CA GLY A 422 14.61 21.73 2.76
C GLY A 422 13.66 21.51 3.94
N ASN A 423 12.48 22.15 3.95
CA ASN A 423 11.49 22.08 5.02
C ASN A 423 10.36 21.10 4.68
N GLY A 424 9.86 20.42 5.70
CA GLY A 424 8.68 19.55 5.59
C GLY A 424 7.95 19.49 6.91
N ALA A 425 6.82 18.80 6.94
CA ALA A 425 6.07 18.60 8.16
C ALA A 425 6.84 17.69 9.11
N ASN A 426 7.00 18.10 10.37
CA ASN A 426 7.80 17.38 11.38
C ASN A 426 7.41 15.90 11.62
N TRP A 427 6.25 15.47 11.12
CA TRP A 427 5.75 14.10 11.23
C TRP A 427 5.97 13.26 9.96
N HIS A 428 6.35 13.87 8.83
CA HIS A 428 6.73 13.15 7.62
C HIS A 428 8.22 12.77 7.66
N PRO A 429 8.61 11.62 7.08
CA PRO A 429 10.02 11.32 6.89
C PRO A 429 10.63 12.22 5.82
N THR A 430 11.89 12.55 6.04
CA THR A 430 12.72 13.27 5.08
C THR A 430 13.12 12.35 3.93
N ARG A 431 13.76 12.91 2.89
CA ARG A 431 14.26 12.14 1.73
C ARG A 431 15.17 10.99 2.17
N ALA A 432 16.10 11.28 3.09
CA ALA A 432 17.01 10.28 3.62
C ALA A 432 16.26 9.17 4.38
N PHE A 433 15.22 9.50 5.14
CA PHE A 433 14.44 8.49 5.87
C PHE A 433 13.53 7.66 4.96
N HIS A 434 13.05 8.21 3.84
CA HIS A 434 12.45 7.38 2.80
C HIS A 434 13.46 6.40 2.20
N MET A 435 14.68 6.87 1.90
CA MET A 435 15.75 6.00 1.43
C MET A 435 16.06 4.90 2.45
N LEU A 436 16.22 5.24 3.73
CA LEU A 436 16.45 4.29 4.80
C LEU A 436 15.33 3.23 4.90
N ARG A 437 14.06 3.64 4.86
CA ARG A 437 12.94 2.68 4.91
C ARG A 437 12.91 1.77 3.68
N GLY A 438 13.14 2.32 2.49
CA GLY A 438 13.16 1.55 1.25
C GLY A 438 14.35 0.59 1.20
N GLU A 439 15.53 1.03 1.65
CA GLU A 439 16.73 0.20 1.74
C GLU A 439 16.64 -0.84 2.86
N ALA A 440 15.88 -0.60 3.94
CA ALA A 440 15.59 -1.60 4.96
C ALA A 440 14.76 -2.78 4.41
N ILE A 441 13.75 -2.51 3.58
CA ILE A 441 13.00 -3.57 2.87
C ILE A 441 13.93 -4.27 1.87
N THR A 442 14.66 -3.48 1.07
CA THR A 442 15.59 -3.98 0.06
C THR A 442 16.64 -4.91 0.67
N TRP A 443 17.18 -4.57 1.84
CA TRP A 443 18.14 -5.37 2.59
C TRP A 443 17.61 -6.79 2.85
N LEU A 444 16.47 -6.90 3.53
CA LEU A 444 15.88 -8.20 3.89
C LEU A 444 15.59 -9.06 2.65
N TYR A 445 15.02 -8.45 1.60
CA TYR A 445 14.59 -9.19 0.42
C TYR A 445 15.77 -9.57 -0.47
N THR A 446 16.81 -8.73 -0.56
CA THR A 446 18.02 -9.03 -1.34
C THR A 446 18.87 -10.10 -0.67
N LEU A 447 18.94 -10.11 0.66
CA LEU A 447 19.61 -11.19 1.40
C LEU A 447 18.94 -12.56 1.15
N ALA A 448 17.61 -12.63 1.30
CA ALA A 448 16.85 -13.86 1.04
C ALA A 448 16.91 -14.28 -0.44
N LEU A 449 16.92 -13.32 -1.36
CA LEU A 449 17.12 -13.57 -2.79
C LEU A 449 18.50 -14.17 -3.07
N LEU A 450 19.56 -13.60 -2.51
CA LEU A 450 20.93 -14.06 -2.70
C LEU A 450 21.14 -15.47 -2.13
N ASP A 451 20.55 -15.78 -0.97
CA ASP A 451 20.49 -17.14 -0.41
C ASP A 451 19.82 -18.10 -1.40
N GLY A 452 18.70 -17.68 -1.99
CA GLY A 452 18.02 -18.45 -3.04
C GLY A 452 18.88 -18.68 -4.30
N ILE A 453 19.64 -17.68 -4.74
CA ILE A 453 20.54 -17.82 -5.89
C ILE A 453 21.63 -18.85 -5.58
N TYR A 454 22.28 -18.78 -4.41
CA TYR A 454 23.29 -19.77 -4.01
C TYR A 454 22.72 -21.19 -3.95
N MET A 455 21.50 -21.34 -3.43
CA MET A 455 20.83 -22.64 -3.35
C MET A 455 20.54 -23.21 -4.75
N VAL A 456 20.00 -22.40 -5.66
CA VAL A 456 19.75 -22.80 -7.06
C VAL A 456 21.04 -23.17 -7.77
N GLU A 457 22.11 -22.37 -7.65
CA GLU A 457 23.41 -22.67 -8.25
C GLU A 457 23.99 -24.00 -7.75
N SER A 458 23.93 -24.23 -6.43
CA SER A 458 24.38 -25.47 -5.80
C SER A 458 23.58 -26.68 -6.30
N ASP A 459 22.25 -26.58 -6.33
CA ASP A 459 21.38 -27.67 -6.71
C ASP A 459 21.49 -28.02 -8.21
N LEU A 460 21.65 -27.01 -9.08
CA LEU A 460 21.98 -27.23 -10.50
C LEU A 460 23.35 -27.89 -10.67
N ALA A 461 24.36 -27.47 -9.91
CA ALA A 461 25.69 -28.09 -9.93
C ALA A 461 25.67 -29.55 -9.45
N ASN A 462 24.70 -29.91 -8.62
CA ASN A 462 24.45 -31.29 -8.17
C ASN A 462 23.62 -32.12 -9.17
N GLY A 463 23.33 -31.58 -10.35
CA GLY A 463 22.70 -32.29 -11.46
C GLY A 463 21.17 -32.30 -11.45
N LEU A 464 20.52 -31.53 -10.57
CA LEU A 464 19.08 -31.36 -10.61
C LEU A 464 18.68 -30.50 -11.82
N THR A 465 17.62 -30.90 -12.50
CA THR A 465 17.06 -30.13 -13.60
C THR A 465 16.23 -28.96 -13.06
N PRO A 466 16.06 -27.88 -13.83
CA PRO A 466 15.25 -26.78 -13.34
C PRO A 466 13.77 -27.10 -13.08
N PHE A 467 13.22 -28.10 -13.79
CA PHE A 467 11.86 -28.60 -13.55
C PHE A 467 11.74 -29.30 -12.18
N GLU A 468 12.73 -30.12 -11.82
CA GLU A 468 12.80 -30.76 -10.50
C GLU A 468 12.92 -29.70 -9.39
N LEU A 469 13.77 -28.68 -9.58
CA LEU A 469 13.90 -27.57 -8.64
C LEU A 469 12.59 -26.81 -8.47
N LEU A 470 11.89 -26.51 -9.57
CA LEU A 470 10.60 -25.82 -9.51
C LEU A 470 9.59 -26.61 -8.68
N THR A 471 9.57 -27.93 -8.84
CA THR A 471 8.69 -28.83 -8.08
C THR A 471 9.06 -28.83 -6.58
N ILE A 472 10.36 -28.97 -6.27
CA ILE A 472 10.87 -28.99 -4.89
C ILE A 472 10.57 -27.66 -4.18
N TYR A 473 10.92 -26.54 -4.80
CA TYR A 473 10.77 -25.22 -4.19
C TYR A 473 9.32 -24.75 -4.12
N SER A 474 8.46 -25.13 -5.08
CA SER A 474 7.03 -24.87 -4.98
C SER A 474 6.43 -25.60 -3.78
N LYS A 475 6.78 -26.89 -3.59
CA LYS A 475 6.33 -27.65 -2.43
C LYS A 475 6.82 -27.06 -1.11
N ALA A 476 8.07 -26.60 -1.05
CA ALA A 476 8.61 -25.94 0.14
C ALA A 476 7.88 -24.63 0.44
N LEU A 477 7.56 -23.84 -0.59
CA LEU A 477 6.78 -22.60 -0.44
C LEU A 477 5.35 -22.87 0.04
N ASP A 478 4.70 -23.91 -0.50
CA ASP A 478 3.35 -24.30 -0.10
C ASP A 478 3.28 -24.72 1.37
N GLN A 479 4.32 -25.41 1.88
CA GLN A 479 4.43 -25.75 3.30
C GLN A 479 4.56 -24.52 4.21
N LEU A 480 5.16 -23.44 3.70
CA LEU A 480 5.28 -22.16 4.42
C LEU A 480 4.05 -21.26 4.27
N HIS A 481 3.05 -21.69 3.51
CA HIS A 481 1.81 -20.95 3.30
C HIS A 481 0.59 -21.81 3.66
N PRO A 482 0.42 -22.14 4.96
CA PRO A 482 -0.78 -22.85 5.41
C PRO A 482 -2.04 -22.01 5.13
N SER A 483 -3.21 -22.64 5.16
CA SER A 483 -4.47 -21.91 5.06
C SER A 483 -4.58 -20.85 6.16
N MET A 484 -5.06 -19.66 5.80
CA MET A 484 -5.37 -18.62 6.76
C MET A 484 -6.45 -19.13 7.75
N PRO A 485 -6.31 -18.85 9.06
CA PRO A 485 -7.36 -19.17 10.01
C PRO A 485 -8.60 -18.28 9.80
N ASP A 486 -9.71 -18.62 10.44
CA ASP A 486 -10.91 -17.79 10.47
C ASP A 486 -10.65 -16.39 11.06
N GLY A 487 -11.52 -15.44 10.68
CA GLY A 487 -11.52 -14.07 11.16
C GLY A 487 -11.52 -14.01 12.68
N LYS A 488 -10.56 -13.35 13.33
CA LYS A 488 -10.53 -13.21 14.80
C LYS A 488 -10.88 -11.80 15.30
N ARG A 489 -10.44 -10.76 14.60
CA ARG A 489 -10.64 -9.34 14.94
C ARG A 489 -11.46 -8.61 13.90
N CYS A 490 -11.45 -9.07 12.65
CA CYS A 490 -12.13 -8.38 11.55
C CYS A 490 -13.49 -8.98 11.16
N GLN A 491 -14.16 -9.74 12.04
CA GLN A 491 -15.48 -10.30 11.72
C GLN A 491 -16.51 -9.20 11.47
N ASN A 492 -16.41 -8.07 12.17
CA ASN A 492 -17.22 -6.88 11.91
C ASN A 492 -16.94 -6.20 10.55
N LEU A 493 -15.82 -6.56 9.90
CA LEU A 493 -15.44 -6.19 8.54
C LEU A 493 -15.78 -7.29 7.52
N HIS A 494 -16.39 -8.40 7.96
CA HIS A 494 -16.74 -9.54 7.11
C HIS A 494 -15.54 -10.14 6.37
N CYS A 495 -14.38 -10.14 7.03
CA CYS A 495 -13.10 -10.56 6.45
C CYS A 495 -12.91 -12.07 6.35
N ASP A 496 -13.92 -12.89 6.62
CA ASP A 496 -13.89 -14.31 6.28
C ASP A 496 -13.97 -14.49 4.76
N TYR A 497 -14.51 -13.49 4.05
CA TYR A 497 -14.61 -13.44 2.61
C TYR A 497 -13.78 -12.30 2.04
N ARG A 498 -13.20 -12.53 0.87
CA ARG A 498 -12.43 -11.54 0.12
C ARG A 498 -13.37 -10.45 -0.40
N PRO A 499 -13.28 -9.20 0.08
CA PRO A 499 -14.10 -8.12 -0.43
C PRO A 499 -13.65 -7.73 -1.85
N ILE A 500 -14.60 -7.28 -2.67
CA ILE A 500 -14.33 -6.61 -3.93
C ILE A 500 -14.77 -5.15 -3.78
N CYS A 501 -13.80 -4.24 -3.79
CA CYS A 501 -14.06 -2.81 -3.81
C CYS A 501 -14.07 -2.26 -5.24
N PHE A 502 -14.91 -1.28 -5.49
CA PHE A 502 -14.94 -0.49 -6.70
C PHE A 502 -14.76 0.97 -6.31
N THR A 503 -13.76 1.62 -6.88
CA THR A 503 -13.37 3.00 -6.59
C THR A 503 -12.67 3.59 -7.79
N ASP A 504 -12.75 4.91 -7.96
CA ASP A 504 -12.01 5.65 -9.00
C ASP A 504 -10.80 6.40 -8.42
N TYR A 505 -10.49 6.18 -7.13
CA TYR A 505 -9.33 6.76 -6.46
C TYR A 505 -8.04 6.43 -7.20
N LEU A 506 -7.19 7.44 -7.42
CA LEU A 506 -5.91 7.30 -8.08
C LEU A 506 -4.74 7.39 -7.07
N PRO A 507 -3.65 6.64 -7.28
CA PRO A 507 -3.40 5.81 -8.47
C PRO A 507 -4.18 4.49 -8.44
N HIS A 508 -4.76 4.16 -9.59
CA HIS A 508 -5.59 2.97 -9.80
C HIS A 508 -4.98 2.09 -10.88
N TYR A 509 -4.65 0.84 -10.54
CA TYR A 509 -3.97 -0.08 -11.44
C TYR A 509 -4.89 -1.18 -11.99
N SER A 510 -6.11 -1.36 -11.44
CA SER A 510 -7.05 -2.39 -11.91
C SER A 510 -8.16 -1.81 -12.77
N LYS A 511 -8.09 -2.01 -14.09
CA LYS A 511 -9.09 -1.43 -15.01
C LYS A 511 -10.53 -1.94 -14.83
N ASN A 512 -10.73 -3.05 -14.13
CA ASN A 512 -12.04 -3.70 -14.00
C ASN A 512 -12.70 -3.50 -12.63
N LEU A 513 -12.09 -2.67 -11.77
CA LEU A 513 -12.54 -2.42 -10.41
C LEU A 513 -12.74 -0.92 -10.18
N THR A 514 -13.25 -0.23 -11.21
CA THR A 514 -13.59 1.19 -11.16
C THR A 514 -15.02 1.36 -10.65
N LEU A 515 -15.29 2.44 -9.91
CA LEU A 515 -16.67 2.77 -9.53
C LEU A 515 -17.49 3.13 -10.77
N THR A 516 -16.86 3.79 -11.75
CA THR A 516 -17.46 4.10 -13.05
C THR A 516 -18.07 2.86 -13.72
N ASP A 517 -17.40 1.70 -13.67
CA ASP A 517 -17.91 0.44 -14.27
C ASP A 517 -19.20 -0.09 -13.64
N LEU A 518 -19.48 0.30 -12.39
CA LEU A 518 -20.73 -0.09 -11.71
C LEU A 518 -21.90 0.85 -12.04
N ILE A 519 -21.62 2.05 -12.52
CA ILE A 519 -22.63 3.08 -12.71
C ILE A 519 -23.35 2.82 -14.01
N ILE A 520 -24.66 2.61 -13.91
CA ILE A 520 -25.53 2.31 -15.05
C ILE A 520 -26.52 3.44 -15.33
N GLY A 521 -26.46 4.54 -14.58
CA GLY A 521 -27.27 5.73 -14.83
C GLY A 521 -26.98 6.82 -13.81
N THR A 522 -26.89 8.07 -14.28
CA THR A 522 -26.74 9.27 -13.47
C THR A 522 -27.78 10.31 -13.88
N HIS A 523 -28.55 10.81 -12.93
CA HIS A 523 -29.46 11.93 -13.14
C HIS A 523 -29.11 13.05 -12.17
N ASN A 524 -28.58 14.18 -12.65
CA ASN A 524 -28.09 15.30 -11.81
C ASN A 524 -26.98 14.91 -10.79
N TRP A 525 -26.23 13.85 -11.08
CA TRP A 525 -24.96 13.55 -10.39
C TRP A 525 -23.81 13.84 -11.35
N THR A 526 -22.74 14.43 -10.83
CA THR A 526 -21.54 14.77 -11.59
C THR A 526 -20.36 13.99 -11.04
N TYR A 527 -19.51 13.50 -11.93
CA TYR A 527 -18.21 12.98 -11.57
C TYR A 527 -17.29 14.18 -11.27
N ASP A 528 -16.75 14.22 -10.06
CA ASP A 528 -15.80 15.22 -9.62
C ASP A 528 -14.46 14.54 -9.36
N ASP A 529 -13.46 14.87 -10.17
CA ASP A 529 -12.09 14.37 -10.09
C ASP A 529 -11.14 15.49 -9.66
N TYR A 530 -11.63 16.47 -8.91
CA TYR A 530 -10.82 17.57 -8.44
C TYR A 530 -9.66 17.09 -7.55
N GLU A 531 -8.44 17.27 -8.06
CA GLU A 531 -7.22 17.14 -7.26
C GLU A 531 -7.03 18.41 -6.44
N TYR A 532 -6.81 18.29 -5.13
CA TYR A 532 -6.45 19.45 -4.30
C TYR A 532 -5.19 20.11 -4.89
N PRO A 533 -5.31 21.32 -5.47
CA PRO A 533 -4.28 21.88 -6.33
C PRO A 533 -3.20 22.45 -5.44
N ASP A 534 -2.01 21.84 -5.51
CA ASP A 534 -0.72 22.52 -5.70
C ASP A 534 0.43 21.59 -5.35
N TRP A 535 0.28 20.77 -4.30
CA TRP A 535 1.42 20.03 -3.74
C TRP A 535 1.60 18.64 -4.35
N SER A 536 0.53 17.86 -4.61
CA SER A 536 0.66 16.49 -5.12
C SER A 536 1.29 16.47 -6.52
N LYS A 537 0.75 17.27 -7.44
CA LYS A 537 1.26 17.45 -8.80
C LYS A 537 2.71 17.93 -8.84
N HIS A 538 3.06 18.92 -7.99
CA HIS A 538 4.39 19.49 -7.95
C HIS A 538 5.48 18.45 -7.64
N TYR A 539 5.19 17.53 -6.72
CA TYR A 539 6.13 16.49 -6.33
C TYR A 539 5.95 15.15 -7.07
N GLY A 540 5.02 15.09 -8.04
CA GLY A 540 4.78 13.91 -8.87
C GLY A 540 3.94 12.81 -8.22
N TYR A 541 3.22 13.12 -7.15
CA TYR A 541 2.21 12.25 -6.56
C TYR A 541 0.91 12.35 -7.35
N LEU A 542 0.19 11.23 -7.44
CA LEU A 542 -1.19 11.24 -7.88
C LEU A 542 -2.06 10.90 -6.66
N ASP A 543 -2.67 11.90 -6.04
CA ASP A 543 -3.57 11.73 -4.88
C ASP A 543 -4.97 12.22 -5.25
N LEU A 544 -5.51 11.61 -6.32
CA LEU A 544 -6.84 11.93 -6.81
C LEU A 544 -7.86 11.08 -6.08
N LYS A 545 -8.95 11.70 -5.62
CA LYS A 545 -10.05 11.00 -4.96
C LYS A 545 -11.36 11.26 -5.68
N PRO A 546 -11.51 10.80 -6.93
CA PRO A 546 -12.72 11.05 -7.66
C PRO A 546 -13.95 10.51 -6.94
N VAL A 547 -15.04 11.26 -7.06
CA VAL A 547 -16.29 11.02 -6.35
C VAL A 547 -17.44 11.44 -7.24
N TYR A 548 -18.52 10.67 -7.22
CA TYR A 548 -19.78 11.11 -7.81
C TYR A 548 -20.53 11.94 -6.79
N ILE A 549 -20.81 13.20 -7.12
CA ILE A 549 -21.45 14.16 -6.22
C ILE A 549 -22.83 14.52 -6.78
N SER A 550 -23.82 14.61 -5.88
CA SER A 550 -25.12 15.16 -6.23
C SER A 550 -25.02 16.68 -6.42
N GLY A 551 -25.41 17.22 -7.58
CA GLY A 551 -25.34 18.66 -7.85
C GLY A 551 -26.24 19.50 -6.91
N PRO A 552 -26.03 20.83 -6.82
CA PRO A 552 -26.86 21.72 -5.99
C PRO A 552 -28.35 21.71 -6.35
N SER A 553 -28.68 21.37 -7.60
CA SER A 553 -30.04 21.21 -8.13
C SER A 553 -30.55 19.77 -8.04
N ALA A 554 -29.77 18.82 -7.50
CA ALA A 554 -30.07 17.39 -7.47
C ALA A 554 -31.16 16.99 -6.47
N TYR A 555 -32.04 17.92 -6.07
CA TYR A 555 -33.27 17.62 -5.33
C TYR A 555 -34.16 16.57 -6.01
N HIS A 556 -33.89 16.26 -7.27
CA HIS A 556 -34.56 15.22 -8.05
C HIS A 556 -33.57 14.27 -8.75
N GLY A 557 -32.31 14.23 -8.32
CA GLY A 557 -31.25 13.47 -8.98
C GLY A 557 -30.89 12.17 -8.31
N GLU A 558 -30.82 11.07 -9.05
CA GLU A 558 -30.47 9.74 -8.56
C GLU A 558 -29.28 9.16 -9.33
N ILE A 559 -28.43 8.41 -8.64
CA ILE A 559 -27.39 7.58 -9.26
C ILE A 559 -27.77 6.11 -9.08
N PHE A 560 -27.66 5.33 -10.16
CA PHE A 560 -27.95 3.91 -10.19
C PHE A 560 -26.67 3.10 -10.37
N ILE A 561 -26.44 2.17 -9.46
CA ILE A 561 -25.29 1.26 -9.51
C ILE A 561 -25.75 -0.19 -9.61
N LYS A 562 -25.04 -0.97 -10.42
CA LYS A 562 -25.16 -2.43 -10.49
C LYS A 562 -24.35 -3.04 -9.35
N VAL A 563 -24.98 -3.94 -8.59
CA VAL A 563 -24.29 -4.70 -7.53
C VAL A 563 -24.55 -6.19 -7.68
N THR A 564 -23.57 -7.00 -7.31
CA THR A 564 -23.70 -8.45 -7.24
C THR A 564 -23.61 -8.89 -5.79
N ILE A 565 -24.63 -9.61 -5.33
CA ILE A 565 -24.76 -10.07 -3.96
C ILE A 565 -24.58 -11.58 -3.96
N GLY A 566 -23.57 -12.04 -3.23
CA GLY A 566 -23.17 -13.43 -3.12
C GLY A 566 -23.59 -14.06 -1.80
N ILE A 567 -22.62 -14.65 -1.09
CA ILE A 567 -22.87 -15.33 0.18
C ILE A 567 -23.38 -14.37 1.26
N ASN A 568 -22.89 -13.14 1.25
CA ASN A 568 -23.33 -12.10 2.18
C ASN A 568 -24.52 -11.34 1.59
N ASP A 569 -25.54 -11.10 2.41
CA ASP A 569 -26.80 -10.44 2.02
C ASP A 569 -26.69 -8.90 2.04
N PHE A 570 -25.50 -8.34 1.83
CA PHE A 570 -25.28 -6.90 1.92
C PHE A 570 -24.17 -6.37 1.01
N VAL A 571 -24.20 -5.06 0.81
CA VAL A 571 -23.17 -4.26 0.12
C VAL A 571 -22.88 -3.01 0.95
N ALA A 572 -21.64 -2.51 0.91
CA ALA A 572 -21.28 -1.24 1.52
C ALA A 572 -21.21 -0.14 0.46
N LEU A 573 -21.86 0.99 0.73
CA LEU A 573 -21.74 2.22 -0.04
C LEU A 573 -20.97 3.23 0.79
N CYS A 574 -19.94 3.86 0.23
CA CYS A 574 -19.11 4.81 0.97
C CYS A 574 -18.92 6.11 0.21
N GLY A 575 -18.84 7.22 0.94
CA GLY A 575 -18.46 8.52 0.40
C GLY A 575 -17.02 8.90 0.75
N GLU A 576 -16.54 9.96 0.12
CA GLU A 576 -15.18 10.49 0.30
C GLU A 576 -14.99 11.12 1.69
N ARG A 577 -16.06 11.66 2.27
CA ARG A 577 -16.05 12.40 3.54
C ARG A 577 -16.99 11.80 4.56
N LYS A 578 -16.80 12.23 5.81
CA LYS A 578 -17.73 11.90 6.90
C LYS A 578 -19.13 12.36 6.53
N GLU A 579 -20.08 11.48 6.77
CA GLU A 579 -21.51 11.72 6.57
C GLU A 579 -21.95 11.92 5.12
N SER A 580 -21.08 11.78 4.10
CA SER A 580 -21.42 11.98 2.68
C SER A 580 -22.66 11.21 2.22
N LEU A 581 -22.98 10.07 2.85
CA LEU A 581 -24.18 9.27 2.53
C LEU A 581 -25.23 9.29 3.65
N LYS A 582 -25.13 10.18 4.65
CA LYS A 582 -26.02 10.23 5.81
C LYS A 582 -27.46 10.49 5.41
N HIS A 583 -27.69 11.56 4.66
CA HIS A 583 -29.01 12.01 4.24
C HIS A 583 -29.42 11.44 2.87
N THR A 584 -29.23 10.14 2.66
CA THR A 584 -29.64 9.45 1.41
C THR A 584 -30.86 8.56 1.60
N ILE A 585 -31.74 8.63 0.62
CA ILE A 585 -32.79 7.65 0.35
C ILE A 585 -32.17 6.59 -0.58
N ILE A 586 -32.43 5.32 -0.25
CA ILE A 586 -31.88 4.18 -1.01
C ILE A 586 -33.07 3.45 -1.62
N HIS A 587 -33.00 3.18 -2.92
CA HIS A 587 -33.93 2.31 -3.63
C HIS A 587 -33.20 1.02 -4.02
N VAL A 588 -33.89 -0.11 -3.99
CA VAL A 588 -33.35 -1.39 -4.45
C VAL A 588 -34.31 -1.99 -5.45
N ILE A 589 -33.78 -2.37 -6.61
CA ILE A 589 -34.50 -3.06 -7.68
C ILE A 589 -33.91 -4.47 -7.74
N PRO A 590 -34.57 -5.46 -7.12
CA PRO A 590 -34.02 -6.79 -7.02
C PRO A 590 -34.07 -7.53 -8.35
N TYR A 591 -33.07 -8.37 -8.63
CA TYR A 591 -33.00 -9.21 -9.84
C TYR A 591 -33.15 -8.42 -11.14
N ALA A 592 -32.54 -7.24 -11.18
CA ALA A 592 -32.65 -6.36 -12.33
C ALA A 592 -32.03 -7.01 -13.57
N ASN A 593 -32.83 -7.14 -14.63
CA ASN A 593 -32.32 -7.52 -15.94
C ASN A 593 -31.66 -6.29 -16.57
N ILE A 594 -30.35 -6.16 -16.36
CA ILE A 594 -29.54 -5.06 -16.91
C ILE A 594 -28.99 -5.54 -18.25
N PRO A 595 -29.42 -4.95 -19.39
CA PRO A 595 -28.89 -5.35 -20.69
C PRO A 595 -27.40 -5.07 -20.75
N GLU A 596 -26.61 -6.04 -21.24
CA GLU A 596 -25.15 -5.92 -21.33
C GLU A 596 -24.68 -4.69 -22.13
N ASN A 597 -25.52 -4.19 -23.04
CA ASN A 597 -25.17 -3.13 -24.00
C ASN A 597 -25.84 -1.77 -23.72
N LYS A 598 -26.55 -1.58 -22.60
CA LYS A 598 -27.21 -0.28 -22.34
C LYS A 598 -26.32 0.65 -21.51
N THR A 599 -26.09 1.84 -22.06
CA THR A 599 -25.38 2.94 -21.41
C THR A 599 -26.23 3.68 -20.37
N GLU A 600 -27.56 3.51 -20.39
CA GLU A 600 -28.48 4.18 -19.47
C GLU A 600 -29.61 3.26 -19.01
N PHE A 601 -29.64 2.99 -17.71
CA PHE A 601 -30.66 2.25 -17.02
C PHE A 601 -31.88 3.15 -16.77
N ILE A 602 -33.06 2.68 -17.17
CA ILE A 602 -34.33 3.37 -16.92
C ILE A 602 -35.00 2.70 -15.70
N PRO A 603 -35.07 3.37 -14.54
CA PRO A 603 -35.72 2.80 -13.37
C PRO A 603 -37.23 2.61 -13.60
N PRO A 604 -37.88 1.62 -12.96
CA PRO A 604 -39.33 1.51 -12.96
C PRO A 604 -39.96 2.72 -12.24
N ASN A 605 -41.16 3.12 -12.66
CA ASN A 605 -41.87 4.30 -12.13
C ASN A 605 -42.11 4.25 -10.61
N ASN A 606 -42.15 3.06 -10.02
CA ASN A 606 -42.43 2.86 -8.60
C ASN A 606 -41.22 2.21 -7.92
N LEU A 607 -40.30 3.05 -7.44
CA LEU A 607 -39.16 2.61 -6.63
C LEU A 607 -39.59 2.41 -5.17
N THR A 608 -39.16 1.29 -4.58
CA THR A 608 -39.40 1.00 -3.16
C THR A 608 -38.22 1.50 -2.34
N ILE A 609 -38.49 2.32 -1.32
CA ILE A 609 -37.46 2.77 -0.38
C ILE A 609 -36.98 1.59 0.45
N TRP A 610 -35.67 1.32 0.38
CA TRP A 610 -35.00 0.32 1.18
C TRP A 610 -34.64 0.89 2.55
N THR A 611 -35.27 0.34 3.60
CA THR A 611 -35.13 0.82 4.98
C THR A 611 -34.09 0.03 5.78
N LYS A 612 -33.71 -1.17 5.33
CA LYS A 612 -32.72 -2.03 6.00
C LYS A 612 -31.30 -1.55 5.68
N LYS A 613 -30.85 -0.53 6.42
CA LYS A 613 -29.52 0.06 6.30
C LYS A 613 -28.85 0.26 7.67
N LYS A 614 -27.53 0.11 7.73
CA LYS A 614 -26.74 0.29 8.95
C LYS A 614 -25.50 1.15 8.66
N TYR A 615 -25.22 2.13 9.49
CA TYR A 615 -23.98 2.90 9.39
C TYR A 615 -22.78 2.05 9.77
N PHE A 616 -21.69 2.25 9.04
CA PHE A 616 -20.44 1.57 9.26
C PHE A 616 -19.30 2.60 9.15
N GLY A 617 -18.65 2.88 10.28
CA GLY A 617 -17.82 4.08 10.39
C GLY A 617 -18.64 5.36 10.24
N ASN A 618 -18.01 6.43 9.77
CA ASN A 618 -18.67 7.71 9.48
C ASN A 618 -18.86 7.94 7.97
N GLU A 619 -18.26 7.10 7.14
CA GLU A 619 -18.14 7.27 5.70
C GLU A 619 -19.02 6.28 4.92
N CYS A 620 -19.31 5.12 5.52
CA CYS A 620 -19.98 4.01 4.84
C CYS A 620 -21.36 3.67 5.42
N LYS A 621 -22.17 3.03 4.57
CA LYS A 621 -23.50 2.52 4.89
C LYS A 621 -23.66 1.13 4.29
N TYR A 622 -23.95 0.14 5.14
CA TYR A 622 -24.37 -1.19 4.70
C TYR A 622 -25.84 -1.17 4.28
N ILE A 623 -26.12 -1.76 3.11
CA ILE A 623 -27.45 -2.05 2.61
C ILE A 623 -27.70 -3.54 2.83
N LEU A 624 -28.56 -3.88 3.79
CA LEU A 624 -28.69 -5.24 4.36
C LEU A 624 -29.91 -5.98 3.80
N GLY A 625 -29.89 -7.31 3.89
CA GLY A 625 -31.02 -8.18 3.54
C GLY A 625 -31.30 -8.25 2.05
N LEU A 626 -30.28 -8.05 1.22
CA LEU A 626 -30.35 -8.19 -0.23
C LEU A 626 -30.30 -9.68 -0.59
N PRO A 627 -31.21 -10.19 -1.45
CA PRO A 627 -31.14 -11.58 -1.87
C PRO A 627 -29.91 -11.85 -2.74
N VAL A 628 -29.49 -13.11 -2.87
CA VAL A 628 -28.41 -13.51 -3.77
C VAL A 628 -28.79 -13.14 -5.21
N GLY A 629 -27.88 -12.52 -5.96
CA GLY A 629 -28.08 -12.16 -7.37
C GLY A 629 -27.60 -10.76 -7.74
N ILE A 630 -27.99 -10.32 -8.94
CA ILE A 630 -27.67 -8.98 -9.48
C ILE A 630 -28.82 -8.03 -9.16
N HIS A 631 -28.49 -6.87 -8.59
CA HIS A 631 -29.47 -5.84 -8.23
C HIS A 631 -29.02 -4.48 -8.75
N VAL A 632 -29.98 -3.55 -8.80
CA VAL A 632 -29.69 -2.13 -8.98
C VAL A 632 -29.99 -1.39 -7.69
N ILE A 633 -29.04 -0.59 -7.23
CA ILE A 633 -29.23 0.30 -6.10
C ILE A 633 -29.30 1.73 -6.62
N GLY A 634 -30.40 2.40 -6.33
CA GLY A 634 -30.59 3.82 -6.56
C GLY A 634 -30.26 4.62 -5.30
N ILE A 635 -29.48 5.69 -5.44
CA ILE A 635 -29.06 6.58 -4.34
C ILE A 635 -29.56 8.00 -4.64
N LEU A 636 -30.51 8.45 -3.82
CA LEU A 636 -31.18 9.74 -3.96
C LEU A 636 -30.86 10.63 -2.74
N PRO A 637 -30.35 11.87 -2.91
CA PRO A 637 -30.22 12.83 -1.82
C PRO A 637 -31.57 13.15 -1.19
N ASN A 638 -31.64 13.25 0.13
CA ASN A 638 -32.85 13.63 0.85
C ASN A 638 -33.06 15.15 0.77
N THR A 639 -34.10 15.56 0.06
CA THR A 639 -34.47 16.97 -0.15
C THR A 639 -34.77 17.75 1.13
N SER A 640 -35.04 17.06 2.25
CA SER A 640 -35.21 17.69 3.56
C SER A 640 -33.89 18.26 4.13
N HIS A 641 -32.74 17.94 3.51
CA HIS A 641 -31.41 18.39 3.92
C HIS A 641 -30.64 19.04 2.76
N PRO A 642 -31.13 20.19 2.25
CA PRO A 642 -30.60 20.84 1.04
C PRO A 642 -29.12 21.24 1.09
N SER A 643 -28.62 21.54 2.29
CA SER A 643 -27.23 21.93 2.49
C SER A 643 -26.24 20.75 2.49
N HIS A 644 -26.74 19.52 2.49
CA HIS A 644 -25.90 18.34 2.63
C HIS A 644 -25.44 17.81 1.26
N ILE A 645 -24.13 17.93 0.99
CA ILE A 645 -23.52 17.39 -0.22
C ILE A 645 -23.47 15.87 -0.11
N THR A 646 -24.15 15.17 -1.03
CA THR A 646 -24.10 13.71 -1.11
C THR A 646 -23.01 13.29 -2.08
N GLY A 647 -22.17 12.34 -1.67
CA GLY A 647 -21.10 11.81 -2.52
C GLY A 647 -20.93 10.29 -2.39
N LEU A 648 -20.72 9.62 -3.52
CA LEU A 648 -20.38 8.20 -3.62
C LEU A 648 -18.98 8.05 -4.20
N SER A 649 -18.08 7.44 -3.45
CA SER A 649 -16.69 7.18 -3.90
C SER A 649 -16.32 5.71 -3.92
N HIS A 650 -17.02 4.86 -3.14
CA HIS A 650 -16.74 3.43 -3.14
C HIS A 650 -18.00 2.59 -3.04
N VAL A 651 -17.94 1.40 -3.65
CA VAL A 651 -18.88 0.30 -3.46
C VAL A 651 -18.08 -0.95 -3.10
N ILE A 652 -18.42 -1.61 -1.99
CA ILE A 652 -17.72 -2.81 -1.52
C ILE A 652 -18.69 -3.98 -1.46
N MET A 653 -18.37 -5.06 -2.15
CA MET A 653 -19.17 -6.28 -2.27
C MET A 653 -18.42 -7.48 -1.67
N TRP A 654 -19.17 -8.50 -1.26
CA TRP A 654 -18.63 -9.80 -0.81
C TRP A 654 -19.34 -10.93 -1.57
N PRO A 655 -18.94 -11.15 -2.84
CA PRO A 655 -19.59 -12.10 -3.75
C PRO A 655 -19.40 -13.57 -3.36
#